data_AF-A0A7X9LF18-F1
#
_entry.id   AF-A0A7X9LF18-F1
#
_cell.length_a   1.000
_cell.length_b   1.000
_cell.length_c   1.000
_cell.angle_alpha   90.00
_cell.angle_beta   90.00
_cell.angle_gamma   90.00
#
_symmetry.space_group_name_H-M   'P 1'
#
loop_
_entity.id
_entity.type
_entity.pdbx_description
1 polymer ?
#
loop_
_entity_poly.entity_id
_entity_poly.type
_entity_poly.pdbx_seq_one_letter_code
_entity_poly.pdbx_strand_id
1 'polypeptide(L)'
;MVPRGIKQLDAFPMTINGKLDIQKLKKLLRDVTYEDKELKNSKELTSDEKKILNVYKKIFKNEHLTIMDNFFELGGDSIQAIRIVSLLSDFEVSVDDILKYPTISQLVGHLKKNKNTVSQEEVSGQFKLLPSQNKFVSWVKEIEADHFNQSFLVKSRELIDYNTLNTIYHKLLKHHDSLRICYSYGVDFATILNYKSLKIKMNVVSIECLESELEAVATEQQRSLSLKEGDVFRLVSIRTEKEQYLLFILHHFISDAVSMRIIFDDFCTLYRNQSDEKALPLKTNSLIDYSEELFVKTDEKVFEEDKEFWKKNKFSSFTNNKQLCTVSKSRHLKIDFGRELSAQIRGHINQDININIRDLLVYSFLMAVFKVYRSLEHFTIDFEGYGRNIDKMSSNVSRTIGWFTSIYPITFKRFSKDMSLESKLHNIHEYLEEIPNGGVSYYLTRKEEAQSYAPVLFNYLGEFDSKEETDADLTLLPATIGQEVSGNINMQNPMIINIAIQDAQLVADFRYDKSIYNYYRMQRIVFHFKNNLKWYLKSVSKSNSSILDQLKDYNPGNDLVDVMNSGSSKNIFIFPPAMLKVAYIPLYKKIFSNLDYKCHILHLLNDKDIVEKYAEYIISQNCEELVFVGYSGGANIAYDTASFLEKNFNIKVKTIIMIDGFKWEDGLDFVVVNEKNIDEMLEEFLK
;
A
#
# COMPACT_ATOMS: atom_id res chain seq x y z
N MET A 1 -21.79 -9.64 2.08
CA MET A 1 -21.45 -8.56 3.03
C MET A 1 -21.24 -9.20 4.39
N VAL A 2 -20.12 -8.93 5.08
CA VAL A 2 -19.86 -9.44 6.44
C VAL A 2 -20.23 -8.34 7.45
N PRO A 3 -21.08 -8.61 8.44
CA PRO A 3 -21.44 -7.62 9.46
C PRO A 3 -20.21 -7.19 10.29
N ARG A 4 -20.13 -5.91 10.65
CA ARG A 4 -19.08 -5.35 11.52
C ARG A 4 -19.11 -5.89 12.97
N GLY A 5 -20.16 -6.62 13.35
CA GLY A 5 -20.31 -7.26 14.66
C GLY A 5 -21.50 -8.21 14.69
N ILE A 6 -21.44 -9.25 15.54
CA ILE A 6 -22.47 -10.28 15.72
C ILE A 6 -22.74 -10.43 17.23
N LYS A 7 -24.01 -10.33 17.64
CA LYS A 7 -24.45 -10.54 19.04
C LYS A 7 -25.55 -11.58 19.08
N GLN A 8 -25.35 -12.62 19.87
CA GLN A 8 -26.37 -13.61 20.17
C GLN A 8 -27.42 -12.99 21.11
N LEU A 9 -28.69 -13.23 20.81
CA LEU A 9 -29.82 -12.85 21.66
C LEU A 9 -30.60 -14.11 22.03
N ASP A 10 -31.11 -14.17 23.25
CA ASP A 10 -31.96 -15.28 23.70
C ASP A 10 -33.33 -15.27 22.98
N ALA A 11 -33.82 -14.09 22.61
CA ALA A 11 -35.02 -13.91 21.77
C ALA A 11 -35.01 -12.54 21.07
N PHE A 12 -35.60 -12.46 19.88
CA PHE A 12 -35.82 -11.18 19.19
C PHE A 12 -36.93 -10.38 19.88
N PRO A 13 -36.73 -9.07 20.16
CA PRO A 13 -37.77 -8.26 20.73
C PRO A 13 -38.89 -8.03 19.70
N MET A 14 -40.11 -8.39 20.07
CA MET A 14 -41.29 -8.23 19.21
C MET A 14 -42.19 -7.12 19.75
N THR A 15 -42.87 -6.43 18.84
CA THR A 15 -44.00 -5.55 19.12
C THR A 15 -45.23 -6.37 19.52
N ILE A 16 -46.24 -5.74 20.11
CA ILE A 16 -47.52 -6.38 20.48
C ILE A 16 -48.21 -7.04 19.26
N ASN A 17 -47.91 -6.56 18.05
CA ASN A 17 -48.45 -7.09 16.79
C ASN A 17 -47.56 -8.16 16.14
N GLY A 18 -46.59 -8.73 16.87
CA GLY A 18 -45.74 -9.82 16.39
C GLY A 18 -44.70 -9.43 15.33
N LYS A 19 -44.46 -8.13 15.10
CA LYS A 19 -43.37 -7.64 14.25
C LYS A 19 -42.13 -7.34 15.08
N LEU A 20 -40.94 -7.49 14.49
CA LEU A 20 -39.67 -7.12 15.11
C LEU A 20 -39.70 -5.66 15.60
N ASP A 21 -39.50 -5.46 16.90
CA ASP A 21 -39.38 -4.12 17.48
C ASP A 21 -37.98 -3.58 17.21
N ILE A 22 -37.84 -2.90 16.06
CA ILE A 22 -36.57 -2.34 15.60
C ILE A 22 -35.99 -1.34 16.59
N GLN A 23 -36.81 -0.62 17.36
CA GLN A 23 -36.30 0.34 18.35
C GLN A 23 -35.72 -0.37 19.57
N LYS A 24 -36.41 -1.41 20.06
CA LYS A 24 -35.96 -2.23 21.17
C LYS A 24 -34.75 -3.09 20.79
N LEU A 25 -34.71 -3.60 19.56
CA LEU A 25 -33.54 -4.27 18.99
C LEU A 25 -32.35 -3.31 18.86
N LYS A 26 -32.56 -2.11 18.31
CA LYS A 26 -31.51 -1.06 18.27
C LYS A 26 -31.00 -0.70 19.66
N LYS A 27 -31.86 -0.73 20.69
CA LYS A 27 -31.46 -0.49 22.08
C LYS A 27 -30.63 -1.64 22.67
N LEU A 28 -30.97 -2.91 22.40
CA LEU A 28 -30.20 -4.09 22.80
C LEU A 28 -28.85 -4.22 22.05
N LEU A 29 -28.79 -3.65 20.85
CA LEU A 29 -27.58 -3.56 20.02
C LEU A 29 -26.73 -2.31 20.31
N ARG A 30 -27.26 -1.30 21.02
CA ARG A 30 -26.48 -0.09 21.38
C ARG A 30 -25.27 -0.42 22.25
N ASP A 31 -25.36 -1.43 23.11
CA ASP A 31 -24.25 -1.91 23.94
C ASP A 31 -23.08 -2.46 23.09
N VAL A 32 -23.34 -2.94 21.86
CA VAL A 32 -22.33 -3.52 20.96
C VAL A 32 -21.53 -2.44 20.22
N THR A 33 -22.06 -1.21 20.14
CA THR A 33 -21.48 -0.21 19.24
C THR A 33 -20.33 0.61 19.85
N TYR A 34 -20.17 0.65 21.17
CA TYR A 34 -19.17 1.53 21.79
C TYR A 34 -18.50 0.96 23.05
N GLU A 35 -19.19 0.19 23.88
CA GLU A 35 -18.60 -0.36 25.12
C GLU A 35 -17.78 -1.63 24.89
N ASP A 36 -18.13 -2.50 23.93
CA ASP A 36 -17.38 -3.73 23.65
C ASP A 36 -15.98 -3.51 23.02
N LYS A 37 -15.70 -2.33 22.45
CA LYS A 37 -14.33 -1.95 22.03
C LYS A 37 -13.45 -1.51 23.20
N GLU A 38 -14.03 -0.99 24.29
CA GLU A 38 -13.30 -0.73 25.53
C GLU A 38 -13.21 -1.97 26.42
N LEU A 39 -14.25 -2.84 26.44
CA LEU A 39 -14.27 -4.05 27.27
C LEU A 39 -13.35 -5.19 26.77
N LYS A 40 -12.93 -5.20 25.50
CA LYS A 40 -11.84 -6.08 25.03
C LYS A 40 -10.43 -5.53 25.31
N ASN A 41 -10.31 -4.29 25.79
CA ASN A 41 -9.09 -3.73 26.38
C ASN A 41 -9.17 -3.78 27.92
N SER A 42 -9.46 -4.96 28.49
CA SER A 42 -9.42 -5.17 29.95
C SER A 42 -8.01 -5.03 30.56
N LYS A 43 -7.01 -4.70 29.74
CA LYS A 43 -5.64 -4.43 30.13
C LYS A 43 -5.35 -2.96 29.85
N GLU A 44 -4.88 -2.24 30.87
CA GLU A 44 -4.34 -0.90 30.66
C GLU A 44 -3.23 -0.96 29.59
N LEU A 45 -3.35 -0.11 28.56
CA LEU A 45 -2.33 -0.01 27.53
C LEU A 45 -0.98 0.33 28.17
N THR A 46 0.03 -0.46 27.83
CA THR A 46 1.43 -0.21 28.17
C THR A 46 1.90 1.13 27.61
N SER A 47 2.99 1.66 28.16
CA SER A 47 3.61 2.89 27.66
C SER A 47 3.97 2.79 26.17
N ASP A 48 4.45 1.62 25.75
CA ASP A 48 4.84 1.37 24.36
C ASP A 48 3.63 1.27 23.42
N GLU A 49 2.56 0.57 23.82
CA GLU A 49 1.30 0.54 23.07
C GLU A 49 0.72 1.95 22.87
N LYS A 50 0.72 2.78 23.92
CA LYS A 50 0.24 4.17 23.83
C LYS A 50 1.08 4.99 22.86
N LYS A 51 2.40 4.85 22.90
CA LYS A 51 3.31 5.56 22.00
C LYS A 51 3.09 5.16 20.53
N ILE A 52 3.02 3.86 20.25
CA ILE A 52 2.81 3.36 18.88
C ILE A 52 1.42 3.74 18.38
N LEU A 53 0.41 3.63 19.24
CA LEU A 53 -0.94 4.07 18.91
C LEU A 53 -0.99 5.55 18.55
N ASN A 54 -0.31 6.42 19.31
CA ASN A 54 -0.23 7.84 18.99
C ASN A 54 0.47 8.11 17.64
N VAL A 55 1.49 7.32 17.29
CA VAL A 55 2.13 7.40 15.95
C VAL A 55 1.13 7.01 14.85
N TYR A 56 0.38 5.92 15.01
CA TYR A 56 -0.65 5.51 14.06
C TYR A 56 -1.75 6.57 13.94
N LYS A 57 -2.25 7.11 15.07
CA LYS A 57 -3.24 8.19 15.10
C LYS A 57 -2.74 9.42 14.36
N LYS A 58 -1.48 9.81 14.54
CA LYS A 58 -0.85 10.93 13.83
C LYS A 58 -0.80 10.68 12.33
N ILE A 59 -0.39 9.50 11.89
CA ILE A 59 -0.19 9.17 10.47
C ILE A 59 -1.51 9.00 9.72
N PHE A 60 -2.48 8.30 10.32
CA PHE A 60 -3.78 8.04 9.72
C PHE A 60 -4.85 9.09 10.09
N LYS A 61 -4.49 10.08 10.93
CA LYS A 61 -5.37 11.17 11.39
C LYS A 61 -6.73 10.73 11.91
N ASN A 62 -6.72 9.63 12.63
CA ASN A 62 -7.92 9.06 13.21
C ASN A 62 -7.73 8.90 14.71
N GLU A 63 -8.32 9.81 15.49
CA GLU A 63 -8.25 9.79 16.96
C GLU A 63 -8.94 8.58 17.59
N HIS A 64 -9.76 7.85 16.82
CA HIS A 64 -10.52 6.69 17.27
C HIS A 64 -9.83 5.35 16.97
N LEU A 65 -8.58 5.37 16.51
CA LEU A 65 -7.81 4.15 16.35
C LEU A 65 -7.57 3.44 17.69
N THR A 66 -7.52 2.12 17.60
CA THR A 66 -7.30 1.15 18.65
C THR A 66 -6.12 0.26 18.29
N ILE A 67 -5.58 -0.47 19.26
CA ILE A 67 -4.45 -1.38 19.03
C ILE A 67 -4.78 -2.60 18.14
N MET A 68 -6.07 -2.82 17.85
CA MET A 68 -6.58 -3.94 17.05
C MET A 68 -6.86 -3.57 15.60
N ASP A 69 -6.80 -2.29 15.24
CA ASP A 69 -7.06 -1.86 13.87
C ASP A 69 -5.92 -2.33 12.96
N ASN A 70 -6.28 -2.92 11.82
CA ASN A 70 -5.34 -3.51 10.88
C ASN A 70 -4.76 -2.43 9.95
N PHE A 71 -3.44 -2.37 9.87
CA PHE A 71 -2.67 -1.41 9.06
C PHE A 71 -3.18 -1.30 7.61
N PHE A 72 -3.50 -2.41 6.96
CA PHE A 72 -3.97 -2.42 5.57
C PHE A 72 -5.41 -1.91 5.45
N GLU A 73 -6.27 -2.23 6.41
CA GLU A 73 -7.66 -1.72 6.45
C GLU A 73 -7.72 -0.21 6.68
N LEU A 74 -6.68 0.36 7.30
CA LEU A 74 -6.50 1.80 7.45
C LEU A 74 -6.00 2.49 6.16
N GLY A 75 -5.75 1.73 5.08
CA GLY A 75 -5.15 2.24 3.85
C GLY A 75 -3.63 2.40 3.95
N GLY A 76 -2.98 1.65 4.85
CA GLY A 76 -1.52 1.67 5.00
C GLY A 76 -0.80 1.05 3.81
N ASP A 77 0.18 1.77 3.27
CA ASP A 77 1.13 1.32 2.26
C ASP A 77 2.59 1.48 2.74
N SER A 78 3.56 1.12 1.90
CA SER A 78 4.99 1.18 2.27
C SER A 78 5.45 2.56 2.74
N ILE A 79 4.85 3.65 2.25
CA ILE A 79 5.16 5.03 2.64
C ILE A 79 4.68 5.29 4.06
N GLN A 80 3.45 4.93 4.42
CA GLN A 80 2.96 5.07 5.80
C GLN A 80 3.77 4.16 6.73
N ALA A 81 4.15 2.95 6.31
CA ALA A 81 5.02 2.08 7.08
C ALA A 81 6.39 2.72 7.35
N ILE A 82 7.05 3.28 6.32
CA ILE A 82 8.33 3.99 6.47
C ILE A 82 8.17 5.19 7.42
N ARG A 83 7.07 5.94 7.32
CA ARG A 83 6.78 7.05 8.24
C ARG A 83 6.61 6.57 9.68
N ILE A 84 5.85 5.49 9.91
CA ILE A 84 5.67 4.89 11.24
C ILE A 84 7.03 4.49 11.81
N VAL A 85 7.84 3.74 11.05
CA VAL A 85 9.19 3.32 11.46
C VAL A 85 10.05 4.54 11.82
N SER A 86 10.01 5.60 11.00
CA SER A 86 10.75 6.83 11.27
C SER A 86 10.31 7.53 12.56
N LEU A 87 9.05 7.43 12.98
CA LEU A 87 8.58 8.02 14.25
C LEU A 87 8.78 7.08 15.45
N LEU A 88 9.15 5.83 15.20
CA LEU A 88 9.43 4.79 16.19
C LEU A 88 10.92 4.46 16.28
N SER A 89 11.81 5.43 16.04
CA SER A 89 13.28 5.27 16.08
C SER A 89 13.85 4.62 17.34
N ASP A 90 13.12 4.74 18.46
CA ASP A 90 13.50 4.17 19.76
C ASP A 90 13.21 2.65 19.86
N PHE A 91 12.60 2.08 18.81
CA PHE A 91 12.32 0.66 18.66
C PHE A 91 13.12 0.10 17.48
N GLU A 92 13.52 -1.16 17.60
CA GLU A 92 13.97 -1.99 16.48
C GLU A 92 12.70 -2.43 15.73
N VAL A 93 12.27 -1.61 14.78
CA VAL A 93 11.10 -1.86 13.92
C VAL A 93 11.48 -1.63 12.47
N SER A 94 11.14 -2.59 11.62
CA SER A 94 11.29 -2.50 10.16
C SER A 94 9.92 -2.29 9.49
N VAL A 95 9.95 -1.96 8.21
CA VAL A 95 8.72 -1.93 7.38
C VAL A 95 8.10 -3.33 7.35
N ASP A 96 8.92 -4.36 7.23
CA ASP A 96 8.48 -5.75 7.17
C ASP A 96 7.78 -6.18 8.47
N ASP A 97 8.22 -5.69 9.63
CA ASP A 97 7.54 -5.94 10.90
C ASP A 97 6.11 -5.37 10.90
N ILE A 98 5.91 -4.16 10.37
CA ILE A 98 4.58 -3.55 10.27
C ILE A 98 3.68 -4.36 9.33
N LEU A 99 4.22 -4.81 8.19
CA LEU A 99 3.47 -5.58 7.21
C LEU A 99 3.13 -6.99 7.73
N LYS A 100 4.06 -7.62 8.45
CA LYS A 100 3.92 -8.97 9.01
C LYS A 100 3.04 -9.00 10.26
N TYR A 101 3.06 -7.93 11.06
CA TYR A 101 2.28 -7.78 12.29
C TYR A 101 1.34 -6.58 12.16
N PRO A 102 0.26 -6.70 11.36
CA PRO A 102 -0.52 -5.55 10.89
C PRO A 102 -1.34 -4.85 11.96
N THR A 103 -1.45 -5.38 13.18
CA THR A 103 -2.10 -4.70 14.30
C THR A 103 -1.07 -4.30 15.35
N ILE A 104 -1.27 -3.18 16.03
CA ILE A 104 -0.36 -2.71 17.10
C ILE A 104 -0.23 -3.78 18.21
N SER A 105 -1.33 -4.46 18.54
CA SER A 105 -1.33 -5.55 19.53
C SER A 105 -0.42 -6.72 19.14
N GLN A 106 -0.29 -7.01 17.84
CA GLN A 106 0.65 -8.02 17.35
C GLN A 106 2.07 -7.45 17.32
N LEU A 107 2.23 -6.25 16.77
CA LEU A 107 3.53 -5.60 16.56
C LEU A 107 4.30 -5.47 17.88
N VAL A 108 3.67 -4.97 18.94
CA VAL A 108 4.31 -4.72 20.25
C VAL A 108 4.99 -5.96 20.81
N GLY A 109 4.43 -7.16 20.60
CA GLY A 109 5.01 -8.41 21.06
C GLY A 109 6.34 -8.78 20.38
N HIS A 110 6.63 -8.16 19.24
CA HIS A 110 7.82 -8.40 18.42
C HIS A 110 8.82 -7.24 18.44
N LEU A 111 8.43 -6.08 18.99
CA LEU A 111 9.32 -4.93 19.09
C LEU A 111 10.34 -5.09 20.22
N LYS A 112 11.59 -4.75 19.91
CA LYS A 112 12.64 -4.54 20.91
C LYS A 112 12.92 -3.05 21.03
N LYS A 113 13.29 -2.59 22.22
CA LYS A 113 13.88 -1.26 22.36
C LYS A 113 15.22 -1.24 21.65
N ASN A 114 15.46 -0.19 20.89
CA ASN A 114 16.74 0.02 20.23
C ASN A 114 17.82 0.22 21.30
N LYS A 115 18.66 -0.81 21.49
CA LYS A 115 19.76 -0.79 22.47
C LYS A 115 21.03 -0.17 21.92
N ASN A 116 21.12 0.00 20.60
CA ASN A 116 22.25 0.65 19.97
C ASN A 116 22.20 2.14 20.29
N THR A 117 23.18 2.59 21.06
CA THR A 117 23.34 4.00 21.43
C THR A 117 23.95 4.73 20.24
N VAL A 118 23.10 5.13 19.28
CA VAL A 118 23.50 6.06 18.24
C VAL A 118 23.86 7.40 18.90
N SER A 119 25.05 7.92 18.57
CA SER A 119 25.48 9.23 19.08
C SER A 119 24.47 10.31 18.69
N GLN A 120 24.05 11.10 19.67
CA GLN A 120 23.16 12.25 19.44
C GLN A 120 23.96 13.53 19.14
N GLU A 121 25.29 13.43 19.11
CA GLU A 121 26.17 14.53 18.76
C GLU A 121 26.11 14.85 17.26
N GLU A 122 26.63 16.01 16.93
CA GLU A 122 26.81 16.43 15.55
C GLU A 122 27.85 15.55 14.84
N VAL A 123 27.55 15.13 13.61
CA VAL A 123 28.49 14.37 12.77
C VAL A 123 29.00 15.27 11.65
N SER A 124 30.31 15.23 11.42
CA SER A 124 30.99 15.91 10.31
C SER A 124 32.13 15.05 9.79
N GLY A 125 32.42 15.10 8.49
CA GLY A 125 33.42 14.25 7.86
C GLY A 125 33.08 13.89 6.42
N GLN A 126 33.91 13.05 5.82
CA GLN A 126 33.72 12.58 4.44
C GLN A 126 32.97 11.26 4.41
N PHE A 127 32.17 11.05 3.37
CA PHE A 127 31.57 9.75 3.07
C PHE A 127 31.62 9.49 1.56
N LYS A 128 31.72 8.21 1.17
CA LYS A 128 31.70 7.81 -0.24
C LYS A 128 30.32 8.10 -0.83
N LEU A 129 30.26 8.57 -2.07
CA LEU A 129 28.97 8.85 -2.70
C LEU A 129 28.08 7.60 -2.72
N LEU A 130 26.82 7.77 -2.35
CA LEU A 130 25.80 6.73 -2.45
C LEU A 130 25.46 6.42 -3.92
N PRO A 131 24.78 5.30 -4.21
CA PRO A 131 24.38 4.94 -5.57
C PRO A 131 23.68 6.06 -6.36
N SER A 132 22.66 6.70 -5.80
CA SER A 132 21.94 7.80 -6.47
C SER A 132 22.80 9.04 -6.68
N GLN A 133 23.69 9.37 -5.74
CA GLN A 133 24.63 10.49 -5.87
C GLN A 133 25.65 10.23 -6.99
N ASN A 134 26.21 9.03 -7.08
CA ASN A 134 27.08 8.65 -8.20
C ASN A 134 26.33 8.71 -9.53
N LYS A 135 25.08 8.23 -9.57
CA LYS A 135 24.25 8.31 -10.77
C LYS A 135 24.08 9.78 -11.17
N PHE A 136 23.68 10.67 -10.27
CA PHE A 136 23.57 12.11 -10.52
C PHE A 136 24.82 12.71 -11.18
N VAL A 137 26.00 12.45 -10.60
CA VAL A 137 27.28 12.97 -11.11
C VAL A 137 27.58 12.47 -12.54
N SER A 138 27.11 11.27 -12.89
CA SER A 138 27.37 10.67 -14.21
C SER A 138 26.64 11.32 -15.39
N TRP A 139 25.48 11.98 -15.17
CA TRP A 139 24.65 12.51 -16.25
C TRP A 139 24.31 14.01 -16.12
N VAL A 140 24.42 14.59 -14.93
CA VAL A 140 24.28 16.03 -14.73
C VAL A 140 25.59 16.72 -15.09
N LYS A 141 25.50 17.93 -15.64
CA LYS A 141 26.67 18.78 -15.91
C LYS A 141 26.93 19.67 -14.70
N GLU A 142 28.19 19.86 -14.32
CA GLU A 142 28.59 20.69 -13.17
C GLU A 142 27.91 22.07 -13.16
N ILE A 143 27.86 22.77 -14.30
CA ILE A 143 27.24 24.10 -14.42
C ILE A 143 25.74 24.13 -14.10
N GLU A 144 25.06 22.98 -14.18
CA GLU A 144 23.64 22.85 -13.87
C GLU A 144 23.40 22.16 -12.52
N ALA A 145 24.46 21.66 -11.87
CA ALA A 145 24.35 20.76 -10.72
C ALA A 145 23.63 21.42 -9.55
N ASP A 146 23.88 22.71 -9.31
CA ASP A 146 23.33 23.49 -8.19
C ASP A 146 21.80 23.67 -8.26
N HIS A 147 21.19 23.59 -9.45
CA HIS A 147 19.74 23.73 -9.64
C HIS A 147 19.10 22.38 -9.93
N PHE A 148 19.24 21.46 -8.98
CA PHE A 148 18.62 20.14 -8.99
C PHE A 148 18.00 19.86 -7.62
N ASN A 149 16.85 20.48 -7.37
CA ASN A 149 16.23 20.52 -6.05
C ASN A 149 15.01 19.62 -5.96
N GLN A 150 14.56 19.45 -4.71
CA GLN A 150 13.21 19.08 -4.33
C GLN A 150 12.69 20.11 -3.34
N SER A 151 11.39 20.30 -3.31
CA SER A 151 10.77 21.29 -2.44
C SER A 151 9.37 20.89 -2.02
N PHE A 152 8.94 21.48 -0.91
CA PHE A 152 7.57 21.39 -0.46
C PHE A 152 7.09 22.72 0.09
N LEU A 153 5.79 22.95 -0.06
CA LEU A 153 5.14 24.21 0.28
C LEU A 153 4.21 24.01 1.47
N VAL A 154 4.39 24.82 2.50
CA VAL A 154 3.54 24.83 3.69
C VAL A 154 2.77 26.13 3.73
N LYS A 155 1.46 26.04 3.90
CA LYS A 155 0.60 27.19 4.19
C LYS A 155 0.52 27.39 5.69
N SER A 156 0.83 28.59 6.16
CA SER A 156 0.67 28.98 7.56
C SER A 156 -0.64 29.73 7.77
N ARG A 157 -1.39 29.36 8.81
CA ARG A 157 -2.62 30.06 9.22
C ARG A 157 -2.31 31.33 10.00
N GLU A 158 -1.21 31.33 10.76
CA GLU A 158 -0.73 32.48 11.52
C GLU A 158 0.55 33.03 10.92
N LEU A 159 0.82 34.31 11.17
CA LEU A 159 2.07 34.93 10.73
C LEU A 159 3.23 34.46 11.61
N ILE A 160 4.18 33.75 11.00
CA ILE A 160 5.42 33.32 11.66
C ILE A 160 6.50 34.34 11.34
N ASP A 161 7.09 34.92 12.38
CA ASP A 161 8.13 35.92 12.24
C ASP A 161 9.48 35.30 11.85
N TYR A 162 10.33 36.14 11.27
CA TYR A 162 11.65 35.75 10.78
C TYR A 162 12.55 35.10 11.86
N ASN A 163 12.53 35.60 13.09
CA ASN A 163 13.43 35.10 14.14
C ASN A 163 13.04 33.69 14.59
N THR A 164 11.73 33.41 14.65
CA THR A 164 11.22 32.05 14.89
C THR A 164 11.67 31.10 13.79
N LEU A 165 11.46 31.46 12.51
CA LEU A 165 11.88 30.64 11.36
C LEU A 165 13.40 30.41 11.35
N ASN A 166 14.19 31.46 11.60
CA ASN A 166 15.64 31.37 11.65
C ASN A 166 16.13 30.49 12.80
N THR A 167 15.49 30.57 13.96
CA THR A 167 15.82 29.71 15.10
C THR A 167 15.57 28.24 14.78
N ILE A 168 14.37 27.91 14.25
CA ILE A 168 14.01 26.55 13.86
C ILE A 168 14.94 26.04 12.76
N TYR A 169 15.24 26.86 11.75
CA TYR A 169 16.19 26.52 10.67
C TYR A 169 17.54 26.07 11.23
N HIS A 170 18.12 26.81 12.18
CA HIS A 170 19.39 26.43 12.81
C HIS A 170 19.29 25.19 13.69
N LYS A 171 18.14 24.94 14.34
CA LYS A 171 17.90 23.69 15.08
C LYS A 171 17.89 22.49 14.14
N LEU A 172 17.19 22.60 13.02
CA LEU A 172 17.15 21.57 11.97
C LEU A 172 18.54 21.34 11.38
N LEU A 173 19.26 22.41 11.03
CA LEU A 173 20.64 22.31 10.54
C LEU A 173 21.56 21.59 11.50
N LYS A 174 21.40 21.77 12.81
CA LYS A 174 22.23 21.11 13.84
C LYS A 174 21.84 19.64 14.01
N HIS A 175 20.54 19.36 14.07
CA HIS A 175 20.01 18.02 14.31
C HIS A 175 20.25 17.07 13.13
N HIS A 176 20.07 17.57 11.90
CA HIS A 176 20.16 16.79 10.67
C HIS A 176 21.45 17.05 9.91
N ASP A 177 22.37 16.10 9.98
CA ASP A 177 23.73 16.27 9.45
C ASP A 177 23.78 16.51 7.95
N SER A 178 22.90 15.86 7.19
CA SER A 178 22.86 15.95 5.72
C SER A 178 22.47 17.33 5.18
N LEU A 179 21.86 18.20 6.00
CA LEU A 179 21.56 19.58 5.61
C LEU A 179 22.83 20.46 5.52
N ARG A 180 24.00 19.89 5.84
CA ARG A 180 25.32 20.54 5.82
C ARG A 180 26.29 19.89 4.82
N ILE A 181 25.78 19.07 3.91
CA ILE A 181 26.62 18.41 2.88
C ILE A 181 27.10 19.43 1.87
N CYS A 182 28.40 19.38 1.55
CA CYS A 182 28.97 19.97 0.36
C CYS A 182 29.59 18.90 -0.54
N TYR A 183 29.58 19.15 -1.85
CA TYR A 183 30.17 18.27 -2.84
C TYR A 183 30.86 19.07 -3.94
N SER A 184 32.09 18.68 -4.28
CA SER A 184 32.83 19.22 -5.43
C SER A 184 32.75 18.24 -6.59
N TYR A 185 32.44 18.73 -7.79
CA TYR A 185 32.27 17.87 -8.96
C TYR A 185 33.56 17.10 -9.31
N GLY A 186 33.41 15.82 -9.64
CA GLY A 186 34.52 14.97 -10.08
C GLY A 186 35.25 14.20 -8.98
N VAL A 187 34.91 14.40 -7.70
CA VAL A 187 35.34 13.50 -6.62
C VAL A 187 34.28 12.44 -6.32
N ASP A 188 34.69 11.32 -5.71
CA ASP A 188 33.85 10.16 -5.36
C ASP A 188 33.39 10.15 -3.90
N PHE A 189 33.57 11.26 -3.20
CA PHE A 189 33.10 11.50 -1.83
C PHE A 189 32.42 12.86 -1.70
N ALA A 190 31.55 12.98 -0.71
CA ALA A 190 30.99 14.26 -0.26
C ALA A 190 31.41 14.53 1.18
N THR A 191 31.29 15.77 1.63
CA THR A 191 31.70 16.19 2.98
C THR A 191 30.52 16.77 3.74
N ILE A 192 30.27 16.27 4.94
CA ILE A 192 29.36 16.90 5.90
C ILE A 192 30.15 17.95 6.69
N LEU A 193 29.76 19.21 6.54
CA LEU A 193 30.39 20.33 7.22
C LEU A 193 29.98 20.40 8.70
N ASN A 194 30.86 20.97 9.51
CA ASN A 194 30.55 21.26 10.91
C ASN A 194 29.55 22.44 10.98
N TYR A 195 28.55 22.35 11.86
CA TYR A 195 27.57 23.41 12.09
C TYR A 195 28.23 24.74 12.46
N LYS A 196 29.34 24.73 13.21
CA LYS A 196 30.06 25.97 13.57
C LYS A 196 30.56 26.73 12.34
N SER A 197 30.93 26.05 11.25
CA SER A 197 31.35 26.74 10.02
C SER A 197 30.18 27.33 9.22
N LEU A 198 28.95 26.89 9.51
CA LEU A 198 27.73 27.34 8.84
C LEU A 198 26.88 28.30 9.69
N LYS A 199 27.19 28.47 10.98
CA LYS A 199 26.42 29.28 11.93
C LYS A 199 26.20 30.74 11.50
N ILE A 200 27.03 31.25 10.59
CA ILE A 200 26.97 32.62 10.08
C ILE A 200 26.11 32.72 8.80
N LYS A 201 25.88 31.62 8.08
CA LYS A 201 25.07 31.61 6.85
C LYS A 201 23.58 31.63 7.20
N MET A 202 22.87 32.67 6.77
CA MET A 202 21.41 32.79 6.90
C MET A 202 20.75 32.43 5.57
N ASN A 203 20.30 31.19 5.41
CA ASN A 203 19.49 30.75 4.27
C ASN A 203 17.99 30.75 4.61
N VAL A 204 17.57 31.64 5.53
CA VAL A 204 16.17 31.99 5.76
C VAL A 204 15.90 33.33 5.08
N VAL A 205 14.91 33.35 4.21
CA VAL A 205 14.53 34.56 3.45
C VAL A 205 13.08 34.88 3.73
N SER A 206 12.76 36.16 3.91
CA SER A 206 11.37 36.65 3.97
C SER A 206 11.12 37.58 2.80
N ILE A 207 10.08 37.30 2.02
CA ILE A 207 9.71 37.98 0.78
C ILE A 207 8.25 38.38 0.86
N GLU A 208 7.94 39.58 0.42
CA GLU A 208 6.56 40.02 0.19
C GLU A 208 6.34 40.17 -1.31
N CYS A 209 5.30 39.55 -1.84
CA CYS A 209 4.99 39.61 -3.28
C CYS A 209 3.48 39.47 -3.54
N LEU A 210 3.06 39.79 -4.76
CA LEU A 210 1.69 39.50 -5.20
C LEU A 210 1.51 37.99 -5.39
N GLU A 211 0.27 37.50 -5.25
CA GLU A 211 -0.07 36.09 -5.49
C GLU A 211 0.27 35.65 -6.93
N SER A 212 0.17 36.57 -7.90
CA SER A 212 0.57 36.34 -9.29
C SER A 212 2.08 36.20 -9.52
N GLU A 213 2.90 36.62 -8.56
CA GLU A 213 4.38 36.59 -8.63
C GLU A 213 4.98 35.39 -7.91
N LEU A 214 4.15 34.63 -7.16
CA LEU A 214 4.55 33.51 -6.31
C LEU A 214 5.47 32.51 -7.04
N GLU A 215 5.11 32.13 -8.26
CA GLU A 215 5.85 31.16 -9.08
C GLU A 215 7.23 31.70 -9.53
N ALA A 216 7.30 33.00 -9.85
CA ALA A 216 8.53 33.65 -10.29
C ALA A 216 9.51 33.79 -9.11
N VAL A 217 9.01 34.27 -7.96
CA VAL A 217 9.78 34.38 -6.71
C VAL A 217 10.30 33.02 -6.27
N ALA A 218 9.44 31.99 -6.26
CA ALA A 218 9.86 30.64 -5.93
C ALA A 218 10.94 30.11 -6.88
N THR A 219 10.79 30.33 -8.19
CA THR A 219 11.80 29.92 -9.19
C THR A 219 13.15 30.62 -8.98
N GLU A 220 13.15 31.90 -8.59
CA GLU A 220 14.39 32.61 -8.25
C GLU A 220 15.07 31.98 -7.04
N GLN A 221 14.31 31.69 -5.97
CA GLN A 221 14.87 31.06 -4.78
C GLN A 221 15.36 29.62 -5.03
N GLN A 222 14.70 28.87 -5.91
CA GLN A 222 15.16 27.54 -6.33
C GLN A 222 16.54 27.57 -6.99
N ARG A 223 16.89 28.66 -7.70
CA ARG A 223 18.19 28.80 -8.37
C ARG A 223 19.34 29.23 -7.45
N SER A 224 19.08 29.44 -6.17
CA SER A 224 20.02 30.10 -5.26
C SER A 224 20.88 29.15 -4.42
N LEU A 225 20.66 27.84 -4.52
CA LEU A 225 21.46 26.84 -3.79
C LEU A 225 22.86 26.71 -4.40
N SER A 226 23.80 26.21 -3.61
CA SER A 226 25.12 25.80 -4.10
C SER A 226 25.58 24.53 -3.40
N LEU A 227 25.70 23.46 -4.17
CA LEU A 227 26.15 22.16 -3.69
C LEU A 227 27.63 22.20 -3.28
N LYS A 228 28.44 23.02 -3.97
CA LYS A 228 29.86 23.19 -3.67
C LYS A 228 30.11 23.92 -2.35
N GLU A 229 29.33 24.97 -2.07
CA GLU A 229 29.46 25.79 -0.86
C GLU A 229 28.71 25.23 0.36
N GLY A 230 28.00 24.11 0.18
CA GLY A 230 27.16 23.50 1.22
C GLY A 230 25.86 24.26 1.50
N ASP A 231 25.44 25.14 0.59
CA ASP A 231 24.17 25.86 0.64
C ASP A 231 23.07 25.00 0.01
N VAL A 232 22.74 23.90 0.68
CA VAL A 232 21.87 22.81 0.16
C VAL A 232 20.46 22.79 0.77
N PHE A 233 20.18 23.71 1.70
CA PHE A 233 18.86 23.84 2.33
C PHE A 233 18.50 25.32 2.57
N ARG A 234 17.33 25.73 2.09
CA ARG A 234 16.79 27.09 2.21
C ARG A 234 15.33 27.07 2.65
N LEU A 235 14.98 28.02 3.53
CA LEU A 235 13.62 28.24 4.00
C LEU A 235 13.16 29.64 3.59
N VAL A 236 12.13 29.71 2.74
CA VAL A 236 11.60 30.98 2.22
C VAL A 236 10.21 31.21 2.79
N SER A 237 10.05 32.27 3.56
CA SER A 237 8.76 32.82 3.97
C SER A 237 8.28 33.78 2.90
N ILE A 238 7.19 33.44 2.22
CA ILE A 238 6.58 34.26 1.18
C ILE A 238 5.24 34.76 1.70
N ARG A 239 5.15 36.07 1.94
CA ARG A 239 3.90 36.73 2.36
C ARG A 239 3.23 37.34 1.14
N THR A 240 1.99 36.93 0.92
CA THR A 240 1.08 37.56 -0.05
C THR A 240 0.08 38.45 0.67
N GLU A 241 -0.78 39.12 -0.10
CA GLU A 241 -1.87 39.95 0.42
C GLU A 241 -2.88 39.17 1.29
N LYS A 242 -2.94 37.84 1.14
CA LYS A 242 -3.94 36.98 1.80
C LYS A 242 -3.32 35.99 2.78
N GLU A 243 -2.17 35.42 2.43
CA GLU A 243 -1.62 34.22 3.08
C GLU A 243 -0.10 34.28 3.20
N GLN A 244 0.45 33.54 4.16
CA GLN A 244 1.88 33.27 4.27
C GLN A 244 2.16 31.81 3.87
N TYR A 245 3.14 31.65 2.98
CA TYR A 245 3.66 30.35 2.57
C TYR A 245 5.09 30.18 3.04
N LEU A 246 5.45 28.98 3.47
CA LEU A 246 6.82 28.57 3.76
C LEU A 246 7.24 27.56 2.70
N LEU A 247 8.17 27.96 1.84
CA LEU A 247 8.78 27.10 0.82
C LEU A 247 10.10 26.55 1.36
N PHE A 248 10.16 25.23 1.50
CA PHE A 248 11.37 24.50 1.88
C PHE A 248 12.05 24.00 0.61
N ILE A 249 13.27 24.45 0.37
CA ILE A 249 14.05 24.11 -0.82
C ILE A 249 15.26 23.29 -0.39
N LEU A 250 15.34 22.06 -0.89
CA LEU A 250 16.44 21.14 -0.62
C LEU A 250 17.12 20.75 -1.91
N HIS A 251 18.45 20.74 -1.92
CA HIS A 251 19.17 20.13 -3.02
C HIS A 251 18.91 18.63 -3.03
N HIS A 252 18.50 18.05 -4.16
CA HIS A 252 18.09 16.63 -4.21
C HIS A 252 19.25 15.67 -3.87
N PHE A 253 20.50 16.11 -4.04
CA PHE A 253 21.70 15.38 -3.62
C PHE A 253 21.74 15.00 -2.12
N ILE A 254 20.95 15.67 -1.28
CA ILE A 254 20.91 15.47 0.17
C ILE A 254 19.56 14.97 0.69
N SER A 255 18.56 14.81 -0.19
CA SER A 255 17.18 14.58 0.20
C SER A 255 16.46 13.64 -0.76
N ASP A 256 15.54 12.87 -0.20
CA ASP A 256 14.53 12.08 -0.89
C ASP A 256 13.13 12.41 -0.35
N ALA A 257 12.10 11.73 -0.87
CA ALA A 257 10.72 11.97 -0.46
C ALA A 257 10.50 11.75 1.06
N VAL A 258 11.20 10.77 1.65
CA VAL A 258 11.12 10.47 3.10
C VAL A 258 11.77 11.59 3.91
N SER A 259 12.92 12.11 3.46
CA SER A 259 13.64 13.22 4.08
C SER A 259 12.77 14.47 4.20
N MET A 260 12.02 14.82 3.15
CA MET A 260 11.11 15.96 3.18
C MET A 260 10.04 15.83 4.28
N ARG A 261 9.51 14.61 4.50
CA ARG A 261 8.55 14.33 5.58
C ARG A 261 9.18 14.51 6.96
N ILE A 262 10.39 13.99 7.16
CA ILE A 262 11.13 14.12 8.43
C ILE A 262 11.36 15.60 8.76
N ILE A 263 11.81 16.40 7.78
CA ILE A 263 12.03 17.84 7.96
C ILE A 263 10.74 18.55 8.36
N PHE A 264 9.64 18.26 7.66
CA PHE A 264 8.36 18.88 7.95
C PHE A 264 7.84 18.52 9.36
N ASP A 265 7.94 17.25 9.75
CA ASP A 265 7.55 16.78 11.08
C ASP A 265 8.38 17.44 12.19
N ASP A 266 9.69 17.55 11.97
CA ASP A 266 10.61 18.15 12.95
C ASP A 266 10.47 19.67 13.02
N PHE A 267 10.20 20.32 11.88
CA PHE A 267 9.82 21.74 11.84
C PHE A 267 8.55 21.99 12.66
N CYS A 268 7.51 21.19 12.45
CA CYS A 268 6.26 21.27 13.22
C CYS A 268 6.48 21.06 14.72
N THR A 269 7.31 20.07 15.07
CA THR A 269 7.66 19.75 16.46
C THR A 269 8.37 20.92 17.14
N LEU A 270 9.37 21.50 16.49
CA LEU A 270 10.08 22.68 17.00
C LEU A 270 9.16 23.89 17.08
N TYR A 271 8.31 24.12 16.09
CA TYR A 271 7.37 25.24 16.08
C TYR A 271 6.43 25.20 17.30
N ARG A 272 5.84 24.04 17.63
CA ARG A 272 4.92 23.90 18.78
C ARG A 272 5.62 23.98 20.14
N ASN A 273 6.84 23.46 20.22
CA ASN A 273 7.58 23.37 21.47
C ASN A 273 8.54 24.55 21.66
N GLN A 274 8.21 25.72 21.09
CA GLN A 274 8.97 26.97 21.27
C GLN A 274 10.47 26.79 20.93
N SER A 275 10.76 26.03 19.87
CA SER A 275 12.11 25.68 19.40
C SER A 275 12.96 24.87 20.39
N ASP A 276 12.34 24.12 21.31
CA ASP A 276 13.06 23.19 22.19
C ASP A 276 13.62 21.99 21.41
N GLU A 277 14.96 21.92 21.30
CA GLU A 277 15.66 20.80 20.66
C GLU A 277 15.36 19.46 21.32
N LYS A 278 15.02 19.42 22.61
CA LYS A 278 14.73 18.18 23.35
C LYS A 278 13.40 17.55 22.95
N ALA A 279 12.53 18.29 22.28
CA ALA A 279 11.28 17.77 21.75
C ALA A 279 11.48 16.96 20.46
N LEU A 280 12.63 17.10 19.78
CA LEU A 280 12.93 16.34 18.58
C LEU A 280 13.12 14.84 18.91
N PRO A 281 12.67 13.93 18.02
CA PRO A 281 12.99 12.51 18.15
C PRO A 281 14.50 12.26 18.12
N LEU A 282 14.95 11.12 18.64
CA LEU A 282 16.36 10.75 18.63
C LEU A 282 16.88 10.54 17.19
N LYS A 283 18.14 10.91 16.98
CA LYS A 283 18.86 10.63 15.73
C LYS A 283 19.07 9.14 15.53
N THR A 284 18.95 8.72 14.29
CA THR A 284 19.36 7.39 13.79
C THR A 284 20.77 7.45 13.19
N ASN A 285 21.30 6.33 12.67
CA ASN A 285 22.68 6.26 12.18
C ASN A 285 23.00 7.37 11.17
N SER A 286 24.21 7.90 11.21
CA SER A 286 24.60 8.98 10.30
C SER A 286 24.73 8.48 8.87
N LEU A 287 24.69 9.41 7.91
CA LEU A 287 24.94 9.08 6.50
C LEU A 287 26.36 8.53 6.29
N ILE A 288 27.32 8.93 7.15
CA ILE A 288 28.69 8.41 7.15
C ILE A 288 28.67 6.93 7.55
N ASP A 289 28.06 6.59 8.69
CA ASP A 289 27.96 5.20 9.18
C ASP A 289 27.32 4.30 8.13
N TYR A 290 26.21 4.76 7.54
CA TYR A 290 25.49 4.03 6.51
C TYR A 290 26.34 3.83 5.25
N SER A 291 27.01 4.89 4.77
CA SER A 291 27.88 4.81 3.61
C SER A 291 29.04 3.85 3.86
N GLU A 292 29.70 3.92 5.01
CA GLU A 292 30.82 3.05 5.36
C GLU A 292 30.37 1.59 5.39
N GLU A 293 29.29 1.28 6.12
CA GLU A 293 28.76 -0.07 6.21
C GLU A 293 28.33 -0.62 4.85
N LEU A 294 27.66 0.19 4.03
CA LEU A 294 27.20 -0.22 2.69
C LEU A 294 28.37 -0.70 1.82
N PHE A 295 29.47 0.07 1.80
CA PHE A 295 30.63 -0.28 0.99
C PHE A 295 31.47 -1.40 1.60
N VAL A 296 31.61 -1.48 2.93
CA VAL A 296 32.25 -2.63 3.60
C VAL A 296 31.52 -3.93 3.24
N LYS A 297 30.19 -3.96 3.35
CA LYS A 297 29.39 -5.15 2.98
C LYS A 297 29.48 -5.48 1.50
N THR A 298 29.62 -4.46 0.65
CA THR A 298 29.86 -4.67 -0.78
C THR A 298 31.20 -5.35 -1.02
N ASP A 299 32.26 -4.89 -0.37
CA ASP A 299 33.61 -5.47 -0.47
C ASP A 299 33.67 -6.89 0.11
N GLU A 300 32.90 -7.16 1.17
CA GLU A 300 32.69 -8.50 1.76
C GLU A 300 31.80 -9.43 0.91
N LYS A 301 31.30 -8.96 -0.24
CA LYS A 301 30.45 -9.73 -1.16
C LYS A 301 29.11 -10.19 -0.56
N VAL A 302 28.58 -9.44 0.40
CA VAL A 302 27.29 -9.72 1.06
C VAL A 302 26.11 -9.74 0.06
N PHE A 303 26.22 -8.98 -1.03
CA PHE A 303 25.22 -8.89 -2.10
C PHE A 303 25.51 -9.81 -3.30
N GLU A 304 26.43 -10.77 -3.18
CA GLU A 304 26.81 -11.64 -4.31
C GLU A 304 25.65 -12.54 -4.77
N GLU A 305 24.84 -13.03 -3.84
CA GLU A 305 23.65 -13.86 -4.12
C GLU A 305 22.63 -13.13 -5.01
N ASP A 306 22.50 -11.81 -4.81
CA ASP A 306 21.61 -10.95 -5.58
C ASP A 306 22.03 -10.89 -7.06
N LYS A 307 23.31 -11.15 -7.40
CA LYS A 307 23.77 -11.17 -8.79
C LYS A 307 23.05 -12.20 -9.64
N GLU A 308 22.68 -13.34 -9.06
CA GLU A 308 21.94 -14.36 -9.80
C GLU A 308 20.54 -13.87 -10.19
N PHE A 309 19.86 -13.13 -9.31
CA PHE A 309 18.61 -12.45 -9.65
C PHE A 309 18.83 -11.46 -10.80
N TRP A 310 19.82 -10.56 -10.67
CA TRP A 310 20.11 -9.56 -11.71
C TRP A 310 20.56 -10.19 -13.04
N LYS A 311 21.22 -11.37 -13.03
CA LYS A 311 21.57 -12.14 -14.24
C LYS A 311 20.35 -12.73 -14.94
N LYS A 312 19.38 -13.22 -14.17
CA LYS A 312 18.11 -13.73 -14.71
C LYS A 312 17.26 -12.60 -15.28
N ASN A 313 17.27 -11.43 -14.65
CA ASN A 313 16.64 -10.20 -15.17
C ASN A 313 17.43 -9.62 -16.35
N LYS A 314 17.33 -10.25 -17.52
CA LYS A 314 17.88 -9.73 -18.77
C LYS A 314 17.09 -8.49 -19.19
N PHE A 315 17.68 -7.31 -19.01
CA PHE A 315 17.08 -6.06 -19.46
C PHE A 315 17.68 -5.59 -20.77
N SER A 316 16.83 -5.02 -21.63
CA SER A 316 17.29 -4.30 -22.81
C SER A 316 17.55 -2.85 -22.38
N SER A 317 18.80 -2.48 -22.18
CA SER A 317 19.14 -1.07 -21.98
C SER A 317 18.69 -0.27 -23.21
N PHE A 318 18.09 0.90 -23.00
CA PHE A 318 17.81 1.81 -24.11
C PHE A 318 19.06 2.62 -24.39
N THR A 319 20.15 1.96 -24.80
CA THR A 319 21.38 2.60 -25.24
C THR A 319 21.25 3.08 -26.68
N ASN A 320 20.22 3.87 -26.94
CA ASN A 320 20.35 4.79 -28.06
C ASN A 320 21.40 5.80 -27.61
N ASN A 321 22.58 5.83 -28.24
CA ASN A 321 23.63 6.85 -28.03
C ASN A 321 23.16 8.29 -28.34
N LYS A 322 21.85 8.53 -28.38
CA LYS A 322 21.22 9.83 -28.52
C LYS A 322 21.18 10.47 -27.15
N GLN A 323 21.79 11.65 -27.07
CA GLN A 323 21.58 12.55 -25.95
C GLN A 323 20.08 12.86 -25.82
N LEU A 324 19.52 12.60 -24.64
CA LEU A 324 18.13 12.93 -24.33
C LEU A 324 17.93 14.45 -24.34
N CYS A 325 16.71 14.87 -24.63
CA CYS A 325 16.36 16.29 -24.60
C CYS A 325 16.49 16.86 -23.17
N THR A 326 16.67 18.18 -23.09
CA THR A 326 16.66 18.90 -21.82
C THR A 326 15.25 18.96 -21.24
N VAL A 327 15.12 19.12 -19.92
CA VAL A 327 13.84 19.25 -19.21
C VAL A 327 12.93 20.30 -19.85
N SER A 328 13.47 21.47 -20.20
CA SER A 328 12.74 22.56 -20.88
C SER A 328 12.20 22.19 -22.27
N LYS A 329 12.80 21.22 -22.95
CA LYS A 329 12.42 20.77 -24.30
C LYS A 329 11.52 19.54 -24.27
N SER A 330 11.30 18.95 -23.10
CA SER A 330 10.44 17.78 -22.91
C SER A 330 8.96 18.11 -23.20
N ARG A 331 8.15 17.07 -23.35
CA ARG A 331 6.69 17.18 -23.49
C ARG A 331 6.01 16.53 -22.29
N HIS A 332 4.84 17.04 -21.95
CA HIS A 332 4.05 16.59 -20.82
C HIS A 332 2.66 16.17 -21.28
N LEU A 333 2.15 15.09 -20.68
CA LEU A 333 0.76 14.69 -20.74
C LEU A 333 0.31 14.35 -19.32
N LYS A 334 -0.53 15.23 -18.75
CA LYS A 334 -1.12 15.01 -17.43
C LYS A 334 -2.51 14.40 -17.56
N ILE A 335 -2.80 13.40 -16.73
CA ILE A 335 -4.10 12.75 -16.63
C ILE A 335 -4.63 12.93 -15.21
N ASP A 336 -5.85 13.42 -15.11
CA ASP A 336 -6.68 13.33 -13.90
C ASP A 336 -7.69 12.19 -14.10
N PHE A 337 -7.77 11.31 -13.11
CA PHE A 337 -8.69 10.17 -13.12
C PHE A 337 -10.10 10.53 -12.65
N GLY A 338 -10.26 11.67 -11.99
CA GLY A 338 -11.48 12.15 -11.36
C GLY A 338 -11.68 11.54 -9.97
N ARG A 339 -12.36 12.27 -9.08
CA ARG A 339 -12.61 11.83 -7.69
C ARG A 339 -13.36 10.51 -7.60
N GLU A 340 -14.38 10.33 -8.45
CA GLU A 340 -15.21 9.13 -8.44
C GLU A 340 -14.40 7.87 -8.74
N LEU A 341 -13.65 7.88 -9.85
CA LEU A 341 -12.82 6.74 -10.24
C LEU A 341 -11.72 6.47 -9.23
N SER A 342 -11.09 7.52 -8.70
CA SER A 342 -10.04 7.42 -7.68
C SER A 342 -10.57 6.81 -6.38
N ALA A 343 -11.79 7.19 -5.96
CA ALA A 343 -12.46 6.61 -4.80
C ALA A 343 -12.87 5.14 -5.03
N GLN A 344 -13.29 4.77 -6.24
CA GLN A 344 -13.58 3.37 -6.60
C GLN A 344 -12.33 2.50 -6.57
N ILE A 345 -11.21 2.98 -7.13
CA ILE A 345 -9.92 2.28 -7.09
C ILE A 345 -9.48 2.08 -5.65
N ARG A 346 -9.44 3.15 -4.84
CA ARG A 346 -9.07 3.08 -3.42
C ARG A 346 -9.98 2.17 -2.63
N GLY A 347 -11.30 2.32 -2.78
CA GLY A 347 -12.27 1.51 -2.08
C GLY A 347 -12.14 0.01 -2.39
N HIS A 348 -11.76 -0.34 -3.62
CA HIS A 348 -11.53 -1.73 -3.99
C HIS A 348 -10.21 -2.28 -3.42
N ILE A 349 -9.13 -1.51 -3.52
CA ILE A 349 -7.80 -1.88 -3.00
C ILE A 349 -7.86 -2.08 -1.48
N ASN A 350 -8.57 -1.21 -0.75
CA ASN A 350 -8.74 -1.35 0.70
C ASN A 350 -9.59 -2.56 1.10
N GLN A 351 -10.32 -3.19 0.18
CA GLN A 351 -11.17 -4.36 0.44
C GLN A 351 -10.51 -5.69 0.06
N ASP A 352 -9.54 -5.68 -0.85
CA ASP A 352 -8.83 -6.87 -1.30
C ASP A 352 -7.35 -6.80 -0.94
N ILE A 353 -6.99 -7.51 0.13
CA ILE A 353 -5.63 -7.53 0.68
C ILE A 353 -4.57 -8.05 -0.32
N ASN A 354 -4.99 -8.71 -1.40
CA ASN A 354 -4.09 -9.28 -2.39
C ASN A 354 -3.73 -8.30 -3.52
N ILE A 355 -4.25 -7.07 -3.50
CA ILE A 355 -4.09 -6.12 -4.61
C ILE A 355 -3.44 -4.85 -4.13
N ASN A 356 -2.22 -4.59 -4.62
CA ASN A 356 -1.51 -3.35 -4.38
C ASN A 356 -1.78 -2.33 -5.52
N ILE A 357 -1.94 -1.05 -5.16
CA ILE A 357 -2.11 0.04 -6.14
C ILE A 357 -0.95 0.12 -7.13
N ARG A 358 0.28 -0.06 -6.67
CA ARG A 358 1.49 -0.05 -7.50
C ARG A 358 1.38 -1.09 -8.60
N ASP A 359 0.99 -2.31 -8.25
CA ASP A 359 0.94 -3.43 -9.19
C ASP A 359 -0.14 -3.22 -10.24
N LEU A 360 -1.30 -2.68 -9.83
CA LEU A 360 -2.39 -2.31 -10.73
C LEU A 360 -1.98 -1.19 -11.70
N LEU A 361 -1.23 -0.19 -11.23
CA LEU A 361 -0.72 0.90 -12.05
C LEU A 361 0.33 0.39 -13.06
N VAL A 362 1.29 -0.44 -12.61
CA VAL A 362 2.29 -1.06 -13.48
C VAL A 362 1.62 -1.94 -14.53
N TYR A 363 0.68 -2.80 -14.12
CA TYR A 363 -0.12 -3.62 -15.03
C TYR A 363 -0.81 -2.77 -16.11
N SER A 364 -1.52 -1.73 -15.69
CA SER A 364 -2.30 -0.88 -16.57
C SER A 364 -1.40 -0.18 -17.59
N PHE A 365 -0.21 0.23 -17.16
CA PHE A 365 0.79 0.87 -18.01
C PHE A 365 1.42 -0.11 -19.00
N LEU A 366 1.85 -1.29 -18.55
CA LEU A 366 2.38 -2.35 -19.43
C LEU A 366 1.37 -2.75 -20.50
N MET A 367 0.11 -2.90 -20.12
CA MET A 367 -0.96 -3.20 -21.08
C MET A 367 -1.17 -2.10 -22.10
N ALA A 368 -1.05 -0.83 -21.71
CA ALA A 368 -1.09 0.29 -22.64
C ALA A 368 0.08 0.26 -23.62
N VAL A 369 1.30 0.02 -23.12
CA VAL A 369 2.52 -0.07 -23.95
C VAL A 369 2.42 -1.21 -24.96
N PHE A 370 2.12 -2.44 -24.52
CA PHE A 370 2.00 -3.61 -25.42
C PHE A 370 0.83 -3.51 -26.41
N LYS A 371 -0.18 -2.68 -26.11
CA LYS A 371 -1.27 -2.38 -27.03
C LYS A 371 -0.85 -1.41 -28.13
N VAL A 372 -0.05 -0.39 -27.79
CA VAL A 372 0.44 0.62 -28.74
C VAL A 372 1.59 0.08 -29.59
N TYR A 373 2.53 -0.61 -28.96
CA TYR A 373 3.70 -1.22 -29.59
C TYR A 373 3.52 -2.74 -29.69
N ARG A 374 2.74 -3.16 -30.70
CA ARG A 374 2.32 -4.56 -30.86
C ARG A 374 3.45 -5.55 -31.08
N SER A 375 4.59 -5.13 -31.63
CA SER A 375 5.76 -5.99 -31.86
C SER A 375 6.67 -6.14 -30.65
N LEU A 376 6.41 -5.44 -29.54
CA LEU A 376 7.18 -5.62 -28.32
C LEU A 376 6.71 -6.87 -27.58
N GLU A 377 7.66 -7.75 -27.30
CA GLU A 377 7.49 -8.95 -26.47
C GLU A 377 7.96 -8.73 -25.03
N HIS A 378 8.85 -7.76 -24.82
CA HIS A 378 9.41 -7.41 -23.52
C HIS A 378 9.41 -5.89 -23.37
N PHE A 379 9.29 -5.40 -22.15
CA PHE A 379 9.42 -3.98 -21.84
C PHE A 379 10.10 -3.78 -20.48
N THR A 380 11.14 -2.95 -20.45
CA THR A 380 11.90 -2.64 -19.24
C THR A 380 11.41 -1.35 -18.61
N ILE A 381 11.25 -1.36 -17.30
CA ILE A 381 10.87 -0.21 -16.47
C ILE A 381 11.97 -0.01 -15.42
N ASP A 382 12.48 1.21 -15.29
CA ASP A 382 13.25 1.60 -14.11
C ASP A 382 12.27 1.92 -12.98
N PHE A 383 12.53 1.35 -11.81
CA PHE A 383 11.82 1.63 -10.56
C PHE A 383 12.77 2.28 -9.56
N GLU A 384 12.18 3.02 -8.61
CA GLU A 384 12.88 3.57 -7.46
C GLU A 384 12.56 2.75 -6.20
N GLY A 385 13.62 2.26 -5.55
CA GLY A 385 13.55 1.72 -4.19
C GLY A 385 13.94 2.79 -3.18
N TYR A 386 13.40 2.70 -1.97
CA TYR A 386 13.67 3.69 -0.91
C TYR A 386 15.12 3.63 -0.39
N GLY A 387 15.76 2.47 -0.46
CA GLY A 387 17.15 2.27 -0.01
C GLY A 387 17.40 2.49 1.49
N ARG A 388 16.34 2.48 2.30
CA ARG A 388 16.39 2.70 3.76
C ARG A 388 16.16 1.43 4.59
N ASN A 389 15.68 0.36 3.96
CA ASN A 389 15.49 -0.95 4.57
C ASN A 389 16.25 -1.98 3.73
N ILE A 390 17.44 -2.36 4.21
CA ILE A 390 18.29 -3.37 3.57
C ILE A 390 18.51 -4.44 4.63
N ASP A 391 17.91 -5.62 4.44
CA ASP A 391 17.92 -6.72 5.43
C ASP A 391 19.32 -7.11 5.87
N LYS A 392 20.29 -6.96 4.96
CA LYS A 392 21.68 -7.29 5.19
C LYS A 392 22.44 -6.18 5.93
N MET A 393 21.83 -5.05 6.30
CA MET A 393 22.44 -3.93 7.03
C MET A 393 21.97 -3.82 8.49
N SER A 394 22.84 -3.32 9.36
CA SER A 394 22.56 -3.03 10.77
C SER A 394 22.28 -1.56 11.04
N SER A 395 22.76 -0.64 10.19
CA SER A 395 22.45 0.78 10.29
C SER A 395 20.96 1.04 10.14
N ASN A 396 20.37 1.67 11.15
CA ASN A 396 19.03 2.24 11.06
C ASN A 396 19.15 3.65 10.48
N VAL A 397 18.60 3.87 9.29
CA VAL A 397 18.55 5.19 8.63
C VAL A 397 17.11 5.69 8.43
N SER A 398 16.17 5.17 9.22
CA SER A 398 14.74 5.51 9.09
C SER A 398 14.43 7.00 9.30
N ARG A 399 15.22 7.71 10.11
CA ARG A 399 15.11 9.17 10.34
C ARG A 399 16.25 9.98 9.73
N THR A 400 17.23 9.34 9.13
CA THR A 400 18.40 10.04 8.60
C THR A 400 18.01 10.77 7.32
N ILE A 401 18.25 12.07 7.23
CA ILE A 401 18.07 12.81 5.98
C ILE A 401 19.16 12.38 4.99
N GLY A 402 18.83 12.20 3.73
CA GLY A 402 19.78 11.77 2.70
C GLY A 402 19.09 11.30 1.42
N TRP A 403 19.88 11.12 0.36
CA TRP A 403 19.38 10.56 -0.89
C TRP A 403 19.68 9.06 -0.97
N PHE A 404 18.83 8.26 -0.32
CA PHE A 404 19.03 6.81 -0.17
C PHE A 404 18.53 5.98 -1.34
N THR A 405 17.70 6.57 -2.21
CA THR A 405 16.98 5.81 -3.23
C THR A 405 17.92 5.02 -4.15
N SER A 406 17.43 3.92 -4.69
CA SER A 406 18.10 3.09 -5.68
C SER A 406 17.26 3.04 -6.94
N ILE A 407 17.87 3.24 -8.10
CA ILE A 407 17.21 3.04 -9.39
C ILE A 407 17.65 1.70 -9.95
N TYR A 408 16.69 0.87 -10.35
CA TYR A 408 16.96 -0.45 -10.92
C TYR A 408 15.95 -0.83 -12.01
N PRO A 409 16.39 -1.52 -13.09
CA PRO A 409 15.53 -1.93 -14.18
C PRO A 409 14.87 -3.28 -13.89
N ILE A 410 13.60 -3.42 -14.24
CA ILE A 410 12.87 -4.70 -14.26
C ILE A 410 12.24 -4.90 -15.64
N THR A 411 12.42 -6.10 -16.20
CA THR A 411 11.92 -6.42 -17.55
C THR A 411 10.70 -7.32 -17.49
N PHE A 412 9.58 -6.80 -17.96
CA PHE A 412 8.33 -7.54 -18.03
C PHE A 412 8.14 -8.17 -19.40
N LYS A 413 7.75 -9.45 -19.40
CA LYS A 413 7.28 -10.14 -20.60
C LYS A 413 5.85 -9.74 -20.90
N ARG A 414 5.51 -9.75 -22.19
CA ARG A 414 4.12 -9.63 -22.62
C ARG A 414 3.30 -10.77 -22.02
N PHE A 415 2.21 -10.42 -21.35
CA PHE A 415 1.31 -11.42 -20.77
C PHE A 415 0.65 -12.27 -21.85
N SER A 416 0.51 -13.57 -21.59
CA SER A 416 -0.30 -14.46 -22.43
C SER A 416 -1.75 -13.98 -22.47
N LYS A 417 -2.41 -14.18 -23.61
CA LYS A 417 -3.82 -13.81 -23.78
C LYS A 417 -4.73 -14.63 -22.86
N ASP A 418 -4.37 -15.88 -22.61
CA ASP A 418 -5.19 -16.85 -21.87
C ASP A 418 -5.01 -16.74 -20.35
N MET A 419 -4.05 -15.93 -19.89
CA MET A 419 -3.82 -15.71 -18.47
C MET A 419 -4.90 -14.80 -17.88
N SER A 420 -5.46 -15.17 -16.72
CA SER A 420 -6.47 -14.36 -16.01
C SER A 420 -5.89 -13.01 -15.54
N LEU A 421 -6.76 -12.10 -15.17
CA LEU A 421 -6.36 -10.78 -14.66
C LEU A 421 -5.65 -10.91 -13.31
N GLU A 422 -6.18 -11.75 -12.44
CA GLU A 422 -5.68 -12.06 -11.11
C GLU A 422 -4.25 -12.63 -11.20
N SER A 423 -4.02 -13.60 -12.09
CA SER A 423 -2.68 -14.15 -12.31
C SER A 423 -1.70 -13.13 -12.90
N LYS A 424 -2.16 -12.19 -13.75
CA LYS A 424 -1.29 -11.14 -14.28
C LYS A 424 -0.83 -10.18 -13.18
N LEU A 425 -1.73 -9.79 -12.29
CA LEU A 425 -1.42 -8.91 -11.16
C LEU A 425 -0.53 -9.64 -10.14
N HIS A 426 -0.87 -10.88 -9.81
CA HIS A 426 -0.06 -11.71 -8.92
C HIS A 426 1.38 -11.89 -9.44
N ASN A 427 1.56 -12.17 -10.73
CA ASN A 427 2.90 -12.26 -11.33
C ASN A 427 3.69 -10.94 -11.25
N ILE A 428 3.02 -9.79 -11.35
CA ILE A 428 3.70 -8.49 -11.15
C ILE A 428 4.08 -8.35 -9.68
N HIS A 429 3.15 -8.66 -8.77
CA HIS A 429 3.35 -8.57 -7.33
C HIS A 429 4.54 -9.43 -6.90
N GLU A 430 4.51 -10.74 -7.17
CA GLU A 430 5.60 -11.66 -6.83
C GLU A 430 6.93 -11.17 -7.38
N TYR A 431 6.96 -10.72 -8.64
CA TYR A 431 8.22 -10.29 -9.24
C TYR A 431 8.78 -9.00 -8.62
N LEU A 432 7.91 -8.09 -8.15
CA LEU A 432 8.33 -6.89 -7.44
C LEU A 432 8.74 -7.20 -5.99
N GLU A 433 8.10 -8.17 -5.33
CA GLU A 433 8.47 -8.58 -3.98
C GLU A 433 9.76 -9.43 -3.95
N GLU A 434 10.10 -10.12 -5.04
CA GLU A 434 11.38 -10.83 -5.19
C GLU A 434 12.60 -9.90 -5.36
N ILE A 435 12.39 -8.58 -5.50
CA ILE A 435 13.50 -7.64 -5.70
C ILE A 435 14.38 -7.61 -4.45
N PRO A 436 15.66 -8.01 -4.55
CA PRO A 436 16.50 -8.08 -3.38
C PRO A 436 16.87 -6.68 -2.90
N ASN A 437 16.76 -6.45 -1.58
CA ASN A 437 17.26 -5.25 -0.90
C ASN A 437 16.75 -3.93 -1.52
N GLY A 438 15.49 -3.91 -1.99
CA GLY A 438 14.90 -2.74 -2.66
C GLY A 438 15.70 -2.27 -3.88
N GLY A 439 16.45 -3.17 -4.53
CA GLY A 439 17.23 -2.90 -5.72
C GLY A 439 18.55 -2.17 -5.49
N VAL A 440 18.96 -1.90 -4.24
CA VAL A 440 20.26 -1.27 -3.94
C VAL A 440 21.42 -2.10 -4.47
N SER A 441 21.32 -3.42 -4.39
CA SER A 441 22.35 -4.34 -4.86
C SER A 441 22.54 -4.32 -6.38
N TYR A 442 21.58 -3.81 -7.16
CA TYR A 442 21.75 -3.66 -8.61
C TYR A 442 22.94 -2.74 -8.92
N TYR A 443 22.98 -1.55 -8.33
CA TYR A 443 24.08 -0.61 -8.53
C TYR A 443 25.40 -1.16 -8.00
N LEU A 444 25.38 -1.78 -6.82
CA LEU A 444 26.59 -2.29 -6.15
C LEU A 444 27.23 -3.45 -6.93
N THR A 445 26.41 -4.29 -7.56
CA THR A 445 26.90 -5.48 -8.26
C THR A 445 27.10 -5.28 -9.77
N ARG A 446 26.50 -4.23 -10.35
CA ARG A 446 26.50 -3.97 -11.81
C ARG A 446 26.76 -2.49 -12.14
N LYS A 447 27.78 -1.92 -11.52
CA LYS A 447 28.09 -0.48 -11.58
C LYS A 447 28.13 0.10 -13.01
N GLU A 448 28.71 -0.61 -13.99
CA GLU A 448 28.76 -0.16 -15.39
C GLU A 448 27.39 -0.16 -16.06
N GLU A 449 26.61 -1.24 -15.89
CA GLU A 449 25.26 -1.37 -16.44
C GLU A 449 24.29 -0.37 -15.79
N ALA A 450 24.46 -0.10 -14.50
CA ALA A 450 23.65 0.86 -13.74
C ALA A 450 23.80 2.31 -14.22
N GLN A 451 24.77 2.61 -15.10
CA GLN A 451 24.85 3.90 -15.79
C GLN A 451 23.84 4.01 -16.94
N SER A 452 23.33 2.90 -17.46
CA SER A 452 22.25 2.90 -18.46
C SER A 452 20.91 3.31 -17.85
N TYR A 453 19.94 3.59 -18.72
CA TYR A 453 18.56 3.89 -18.34
C TYR A 453 17.58 3.00 -19.12
N ALA A 454 16.49 2.63 -18.48
CA ALA A 454 15.36 1.98 -19.15
C ALA A 454 14.56 3.01 -19.98
N PRO A 455 13.72 2.55 -20.93
CA PRO A 455 12.85 3.43 -21.71
C PRO A 455 11.89 4.30 -20.86
N VAL A 456 11.65 3.93 -19.60
CA VAL A 456 10.80 4.66 -18.67
C VAL A 456 11.32 4.54 -17.24
N LEU A 457 11.20 5.63 -16.48
CA LEU A 457 11.23 5.65 -15.02
C LEU A 457 9.79 5.75 -14.51
N PHE A 458 9.36 4.82 -13.67
CA PHE A 458 7.98 4.72 -13.18
C PHE A 458 7.90 4.90 -11.67
N ASN A 459 7.32 6.01 -11.25
CA ASN A 459 7.23 6.40 -9.85
C ASN A 459 5.77 6.51 -9.40
N TYR A 460 5.43 5.77 -8.33
CA TYR A 460 4.23 6.00 -7.54
C TYR A 460 4.65 6.67 -6.22
N LEU A 461 4.28 7.94 -6.07
CA LEU A 461 4.73 8.80 -4.98
C LEU A 461 3.86 8.70 -3.72
N GLY A 462 2.77 7.92 -3.77
CA GLY A 462 1.81 7.79 -2.67
C GLY A 462 0.69 8.83 -2.66
N GLU A 463 0.08 8.98 -1.50
CA GLU A 463 -1.00 9.95 -1.24
C GLU A 463 -0.46 11.25 -0.62
N PHE A 464 -0.88 12.37 -1.20
CA PHE A 464 -0.63 13.75 -0.78
C PHE A 464 -1.98 14.46 -0.67
N ASP A 465 -2.72 14.22 0.42
CA ASP A 465 -4.00 14.87 0.65
C ASP A 465 -3.82 16.15 1.49
N SER A 466 -4.19 17.31 0.95
CA SER A 466 -4.03 18.64 1.60
C SER A 466 -4.74 18.74 2.95
N LYS A 467 -5.84 17.99 3.12
CA LYS A 467 -6.60 17.90 4.37
C LYS A 467 -5.94 16.98 5.40
N GLU A 468 -5.08 16.08 4.93
CA GLU A 468 -4.45 15.03 5.72
C GLU A 468 -3.05 15.40 6.21
N GLU A 469 -2.56 16.62 5.98
CA GLU A 469 -1.24 17.06 6.50
C GLU A 469 -1.26 18.46 7.14
N THR A 470 -2.41 18.85 7.70
CA THR A 470 -2.51 19.91 8.71
C THR A 470 -2.01 19.43 10.07
N ASP A 471 -1.12 20.18 10.69
CA ASP A 471 -0.67 19.97 12.05
C ASP A 471 -0.69 21.31 12.80
N ALA A 472 -1.68 21.50 13.68
CA ALA A 472 -2.10 22.80 14.24
C ALA A 472 -2.48 23.85 13.16
N ASP A 473 -1.58 24.80 12.90
CA ASP A 473 -1.74 25.97 12.01
C ASP A 473 -0.94 25.88 10.70
N LEU A 474 -0.19 24.79 10.52
CA LEU A 474 0.62 24.55 9.33
C LEU A 474 -0.03 23.47 8.50
N THR A 475 -0.24 23.74 7.21
CA THR A 475 -0.80 22.78 6.26
C THR A 475 0.19 22.54 5.13
N LEU A 476 0.69 21.31 5.00
CA LEU A 476 1.46 20.95 3.83
C LEU A 476 0.56 20.92 2.59
N LEU A 477 0.99 21.57 1.52
CA LEU A 477 0.26 21.62 0.26
C LEU A 477 0.71 20.49 -0.68
N PRO A 478 -0.21 19.92 -1.48
CA PRO A 478 0.04 18.76 -2.33
C PRO A 478 0.87 19.10 -3.59
N ALA A 479 0.98 20.38 -3.90
CA ALA A 479 1.82 20.90 -4.97
C ALA A 479 2.78 21.95 -4.41
N THR A 480 4.02 21.90 -4.89
CA THR A 480 5.01 22.96 -4.68
C THR A 480 4.93 24.01 -5.78
N ILE A 481 5.77 25.04 -5.67
CA ILE A 481 5.83 26.20 -6.56
C ILE A 481 7.26 26.43 -7.04
N GLY A 482 7.37 27.03 -8.22
CA GLY A 482 8.64 27.33 -8.86
C GLY A 482 9.31 26.12 -9.52
N GLN A 483 10.31 26.39 -10.35
CA GLN A 483 11.06 25.36 -11.06
C GLN A 483 12.10 24.73 -10.14
N GLU A 484 11.90 23.49 -9.71
CA GLU A 484 12.84 22.76 -8.84
C GLU A 484 14.13 22.35 -9.54
N VAL A 485 14.05 22.09 -10.84
CA VAL A 485 15.15 21.55 -11.65
C VAL A 485 15.42 22.48 -12.83
N SER A 486 16.70 22.75 -13.12
CA SER A 486 17.11 23.53 -14.27
C SER A 486 16.55 22.96 -15.57
N GLY A 487 16.00 23.84 -16.40
CA GLY A 487 15.48 23.49 -17.71
C GLY A 487 16.57 22.99 -18.68
N ASN A 488 17.85 23.17 -18.38
CA ASN A 488 18.98 22.74 -19.21
C ASN A 488 19.49 21.35 -18.85
N ILE A 489 19.05 20.79 -17.73
CA ILE A 489 19.38 19.42 -17.33
C ILE A 489 18.75 18.45 -18.34
N ASN A 490 19.51 17.45 -18.77
CA ASN A 490 18.98 16.39 -19.65
C ASN A 490 17.98 15.52 -18.89
N MET A 491 16.96 15.00 -19.57
CA MET A 491 16.08 14.01 -18.94
C MET A 491 16.89 12.79 -18.48
N GLN A 492 16.51 12.21 -17.33
CA GLN A 492 17.13 11.01 -16.78
C GLN A 492 16.80 9.75 -17.59
N ASN A 493 15.54 9.65 -18.00
CA ASN A 493 15.01 8.56 -18.81
C ASN A 493 14.23 9.16 -20.01
N PRO A 494 14.09 8.42 -21.12
CA PRO A 494 13.28 8.84 -22.26
C PRO A 494 11.84 9.22 -21.92
N MET A 495 11.29 8.59 -20.88
CA MET A 495 10.00 8.88 -20.29
C MET A 495 10.11 8.78 -18.77
N ILE A 496 9.48 9.71 -18.06
CA ILE A 496 9.36 9.71 -16.61
C ILE A 496 7.86 9.82 -16.30
N ILE A 497 7.36 8.90 -15.49
CA ILE A 497 5.95 8.85 -15.09
C ILE A 497 5.90 9.03 -13.59
N ASN A 498 5.29 10.13 -13.16
CA ASN A 498 5.01 10.38 -11.74
C ASN A 498 3.52 10.24 -11.51
N ILE A 499 3.15 9.34 -10.61
CA ILE A 499 1.76 9.07 -10.22
C ILE A 499 1.61 9.34 -8.74
N ALA A 500 0.58 10.09 -8.37
CA ALA A 500 0.28 10.41 -6.99
C ALA A 500 -1.24 10.50 -6.81
N ILE A 501 -1.70 10.36 -5.57
CA ILE A 501 -3.05 10.74 -5.19
C ILE A 501 -2.98 12.14 -4.57
N GLN A 502 -3.59 13.13 -5.22
CA GLN A 502 -3.59 14.53 -4.82
C GLN A 502 -5.03 15.00 -4.64
N ASP A 503 -5.37 15.55 -3.47
CA ASP A 503 -6.74 16.02 -3.16
C ASP A 503 -7.83 14.99 -3.49
N ALA A 504 -7.61 13.76 -3.02
CA ALA A 504 -8.43 12.58 -3.26
C ALA A 504 -8.56 12.15 -4.73
N GLN A 505 -7.66 12.60 -5.61
CA GLN A 505 -7.64 12.28 -7.04
C GLN A 505 -6.33 11.61 -7.43
N LEU A 506 -6.41 10.44 -8.06
CA LEU A 506 -5.27 9.85 -8.74
C LEU A 506 -4.90 10.73 -9.94
N VAL A 507 -3.64 11.13 -10.00
CA VAL A 507 -3.07 11.98 -11.05
C VAL A 507 -1.81 11.33 -11.57
N ALA A 508 -1.63 11.32 -12.89
CA ALA A 508 -0.41 10.82 -13.53
C ALA A 508 0.16 11.87 -14.49
N ASP A 509 1.42 12.26 -14.31
CA ASP A 509 2.17 13.14 -15.23
C ASP A 509 3.19 12.32 -16.02
N PHE A 510 3.06 12.34 -17.35
CA PHE A 510 3.96 11.70 -18.28
C PHE A 510 4.85 12.77 -18.91
N ARG A 511 6.11 12.85 -18.46
CA ARG A 511 7.14 13.66 -19.11
C ARG A 511 7.94 12.79 -20.07
N TYR A 512 8.15 13.23 -21.31
CA TYR A 512 8.85 12.41 -22.30
C TYR A 512 9.63 13.21 -23.34
N ASP A 513 10.66 12.56 -23.90
CA ASP A 513 11.42 13.07 -25.03
C ASP A 513 10.68 12.79 -26.35
N LYS A 514 10.26 13.86 -27.01
CA LYS A 514 9.53 13.80 -28.29
C LYS A 514 10.34 13.20 -29.45
N SER A 515 11.67 13.17 -29.34
CA SER A 515 12.55 12.56 -30.34
C SER A 515 12.53 11.03 -30.27
N ILE A 516 12.10 10.47 -29.14
CA ILE A 516 11.98 9.03 -28.89
C ILE A 516 10.50 8.61 -28.97
N TYR A 517 9.64 9.30 -28.22
CA TYR A 517 8.21 9.01 -28.16
C TYR A 517 7.38 10.00 -28.97
N ASN A 518 6.74 9.49 -30.01
CA ASN A 518 5.83 10.28 -30.83
C ASN A 518 4.56 10.69 -30.03
N TYR A 519 4.12 11.93 -30.20
CA TYR A 519 2.95 12.50 -29.50
C TYR A 519 1.67 11.63 -29.62
N TYR A 520 1.33 11.16 -30.82
CA TYR A 520 0.13 10.35 -31.02
C TYR A 520 0.23 8.97 -30.36
N ARG A 521 1.43 8.38 -30.33
CA ARG A 521 1.66 7.13 -29.59
C ARG A 521 1.51 7.36 -28.09
N MET A 522 2.07 8.45 -27.57
CA MET A 522 1.94 8.82 -26.17
C MET A 522 0.50 9.07 -25.76
N GLN A 523 -0.28 9.80 -26.55
CA GLN A 523 -1.72 9.97 -26.31
C GLN A 523 -2.45 8.62 -26.26
N ARG A 524 -2.10 7.67 -27.12
CA ARG A 524 -2.69 6.32 -27.08
C ARG A 524 -2.27 5.53 -25.85
N ILE A 525 -1.02 5.64 -25.40
CA ILE A 525 -0.55 5.01 -24.15
C ILE A 525 -1.35 5.57 -22.98
N VAL A 526 -1.40 6.89 -22.84
CA VAL A 526 -2.17 7.64 -21.83
C VAL A 526 -3.66 7.24 -21.84
N PHE A 527 -4.26 7.18 -23.03
CA PHE A 527 -5.66 6.75 -23.20
C PHE A 527 -5.89 5.30 -22.76
N HIS A 528 -5.03 4.37 -23.20
CA HIS A 528 -5.14 2.96 -22.82
C HIS A 528 -4.84 2.76 -21.34
N PHE A 529 -3.88 3.47 -20.76
CA PHE A 529 -3.56 3.44 -19.34
C PHE A 529 -4.79 3.80 -18.50
N LYS A 530 -5.44 4.93 -18.82
CA LYS A 530 -6.68 5.35 -18.15
C LYS A 530 -7.82 4.34 -18.31
N ASN A 531 -7.99 3.79 -19.50
CA ASN A 531 -9.07 2.85 -19.78
C ASN A 531 -8.82 1.46 -19.19
N ASN A 532 -7.57 1.02 -19.05
CA ASN A 532 -7.24 -0.25 -18.41
C ASN A 532 -7.62 -0.23 -16.94
N LEU A 533 -7.40 0.88 -16.23
CA LEU A 533 -7.85 1.06 -14.84
C LEU A 533 -9.38 1.05 -14.71
N LYS A 534 -10.09 1.73 -15.63
CA LYS A 534 -11.57 1.66 -15.69
C LYS A 534 -12.07 0.27 -16.00
N TRP A 535 -11.41 -0.42 -16.94
CA TRP A 535 -11.78 -1.77 -17.34
C TRP A 535 -11.54 -2.75 -16.19
N TYR A 536 -10.43 -2.63 -15.46
CA TYR A 536 -10.14 -3.42 -14.28
C TYR A 536 -11.29 -3.34 -13.26
N LEU A 537 -11.72 -2.13 -12.87
CA LEU A 537 -12.86 -1.97 -11.96
C LEU A 537 -14.17 -2.58 -12.51
N LYS A 538 -14.41 -2.46 -13.82
CA LYS A 538 -15.55 -3.11 -14.47
C LYS A 538 -15.43 -4.64 -14.47
N SER A 539 -14.24 -5.18 -14.64
CA SER A 539 -13.98 -6.61 -14.65
C SER A 539 -14.09 -7.21 -13.26
N VAL A 540 -13.66 -6.50 -12.22
CA VAL A 540 -13.79 -6.97 -10.84
C VAL A 540 -15.20 -6.79 -10.30
N SER A 541 -15.90 -5.70 -10.64
CA SER A 541 -17.35 -5.63 -10.39
C SER A 541 -18.11 -6.71 -11.16
N LYS A 542 -17.58 -7.15 -12.30
CA LYS A 542 -18.05 -8.31 -13.07
C LYS A 542 -17.52 -9.67 -12.63
N SER A 543 -16.56 -9.78 -11.70
CA SER A 543 -16.13 -11.06 -11.11
C SER A 543 -16.74 -11.24 -9.72
N ASN A 544 -17.06 -10.13 -9.06
CA ASN A 544 -18.08 -10.06 -8.01
C ASN A 544 -19.51 -10.26 -8.55
N SER A 545 -19.69 -10.30 -9.88
CA SER A 545 -20.77 -11.03 -10.52
C SER A 545 -20.24 -12.37 -11.06
N SER A 546 -20.63 -13.53 -10.62
CA SER A 546 -21.63 -13.81 -9.63
C SER A 546 -21.51 -15.29 -9.29
N ILE A 547 -21.79 -15.62 -8.04
CA ILE A 547 -22.38 -16.94 -7.72
C ILE A 547 -23.48 -17.28 -8.75
N LEU A 548 -24.23 -16.29 -9.27
CA LEU A 548 -25.22 -16.49 -10.34
C LEU A 548 -24.69 -17.06 -11.67
N ASP A 549 -23.46 -16.79 -12.10
CA ASP A 549 -22.92 -17.34 -13.34
C ASP A 549 -22.46 -18.78 -13.11
N GLN A 550 -21.92 -19.06 -11.92
CA GLN A 550 -21.67 -20.43 -11.44
C GLN A 550 -22.97 -21.23 -11.22
N LEU A 551 -24.09 -20.55 -10.95
CA LEU A 551 -25.42 -21.16 -10.85
C LEU A 551 -26.08 -21.41 -12.21
N LYS A 552 -25.82 -20.56 -13.20
CA LYS A 552 -26.33 -20.73 -14.58
C LYS A 552 -25.67 -21.90 -15.31
N ASP A 553 -24.39 -22.15 -15.02
CA ASP A 553 -23.64 -23.26 -15.62
C ASP A 553 -23.78 -24.59 -14.84
N TYR A 554 -24.53 -24.61 -13.74
CA TYR A 554 -24.73 -25.82 -12.93
C TYR A 554 -25.81 -26.72 -13.54
N ASN A 555 -25.40 -27.88 -14.05
CA ASN A 555 -26.29 -28.92 -14.56
C ASN A 555 -26.34 -30.07 -13.54
N PRO A 556 -27.45 -30.27 -12.80
CA PRO A 556 -27.56 -31.39 -11.89
C PRO A 556 -27.68 -32.67 -12.73
N GLY A 557 -26.63 -33.47 -12.76
CA GLY A 557 -26.83 -34.92 -12.95
C GLY A 557 -27.81 -35.39 -11.87
N ASN A 558 -28.61 -36.42 -12.16
CA ASN A 558 -29.62 -37.00 -11.25
C ASN A 558 -29.01 -37.70 -10.00
N ASP A 559 -27.87 -37.23 -9.51
CA ASP A 559 -27.14 -37.87 -8.42
C ASP A 559 -27.65 -37.38 -7.06
N LEU A 560 -27.74 -38.29 -6.10
CA LEU A 560 -28.21 -38.01 -4.74
C LEU A 560 -27.22 -37.15 -3.94
N VAL A 561 -25.92 -37.19 -4.31
CA VAL A 561 -24.80 -36.62 -3.53
C VAL A 561 -23.65 -36.19 -4.45
N ASP A 562 -23.03 -35.06 -4.13
CA ASP A 562 -21.71 -34.67 -4.65
C ASP A 562 -20.62 -35.08 -3.65
N VAL A 563 -19.60 -35.82 -4.10
CA VAL A 563 -18.47 -36.24 -3.24
C VAL A 563 -17.22 -35.44 -3.57
N MET A 564 -16.59 -34.85 -2.55
CA MET A 564 -15.33 -34.13 -2.65
C MET A 564 -14.27 -34.76 -1.74
N ASN A 565 -12.99 -34.45 -2.03
CA ASN A 565 -11.84 -34.85 -1.21
C ASN A 565 -11.78 -36.37 -0.99
N SER A 566 -11.95 -37.13 -2.07
CA SER A 566 -12.04 -38.61 -2.07
C SER A 566 -10.80 -39.35 -1.54
N GLY A 567 -9.70 -38.63 -1.28
CA GLY A 567 -8.46 -39.18 -0.72
C GLY A 567 -8.42 -39.27 0.82
N SER A 568 -9.37 -38.67 1.54
CA SER A 568 -9.43 -38.74 3.01
C SER A 568 -10.27 -39.93 3.50
N SER A 569 -9.88 -40.55 4.62
CA SER A 569 -10.59 -41.66 5.26
C SER A 569 -11.70 -41.20 6.21
N LYS A 570 -11.76 -39.92 6.55
CA LYS A 570 -12.77 -39.34 7.46
C LYS A 570 -13.92 -38.76 6.65
N ASN A 571 -15.15 -39.24 6.91
CA ASN A 571 -16.32 -38.83 6.13
C ASN A 571 -17.13 -37.78 6.90
N ILE A 572 -17.63 -36.78 6.17
CA ILE A 572 -18.59 -35.81 6.69
C ILE A 572 -19.76 -35.67 5.71
N PHE A 573 -20.99 -35.67 6.24
CA PHE A 573 -22.21 -35.57 5.45
C PHE A 573 -22.86 -34.21 5.65
N ILE A 574 -23.07 -33.50 4.55
CA ILE A 574 -23.47 -32.10 4.55
C ILE A 574 -24.88 -31.99 3.98
N PHE A 575 -25.78 -31.45 4.79
CA PHE A 575 -27.19 -31.24 4.48
C PHE A 575 -27.41 -29.74 4.18
N PRO A 576 -27.58 -29.35 2.91
CA PRO A 576 -27.70 -27.95 2.49
C PRO A 576 -29.03 -27.31 2.93
N PRO A 577 -29.18 -25.97 2.85
CA PRO A 577 -30.39 -25.27 3.29
C PRO A 577 -31.61 -25.61 2.43
N ALA A 578 -32.77 -25.79 3.07
CA ALA A 578 -34.02 -26.19 2.41
C ALA A 578 -34.58 -25.16 1.42
N MET A 579 -34.29 -23.87 1.62
CA MET A 579 -34.61 -22.83 0.64
C MET A 579 -33.50 -22.73 -0.40
N LEU A 580 -33.87 -22.78 -1.68
CA LEU A 580 -33.00 -22.63 -2.85
C LEU A 580 -32.02 -23.81 -3.06
N LYS A 581 -32.57 -24.92 -3.57
CA LYS A 581 -31.88 -26.20 -3.90
C LYS A 581 -30.47 -26.09 -4.51
N VAL A 582 -30.18 -25.02 -5.27
CA VAL A 582 -29.04 -24.95 -6.19
C VAL A 582 -28.05 -23.83 -5.82
N ALA A 583 -28.52 -22.77 -5.17
CA ALA A 583 -27.75 -21.53 -4.92
C ALA A 583 -26.49 -21.73 -4.07
N TYR A 584 -26.54 -22.70 -3.16
CA TYR A 584 -25.54 -22.83 -2.11
C TYR A 584 -24.53 -23.96 -2.36
N ILE A 585 -24.79 -24.91 -3.26
CA ILE A 585 -23.88 -26.05 -3.49
C ILE A 585 -22.46 -25.57 -3.89
N PRO A 586 -22.27 -24.59 -4.81
CA PRO A 586 -20.94 -24.05 -5.11
C PRO A 586 -20.25 -23.41 -3.90
N LEU A 587 -21.02 -22.74 -3.03
CA LEU A 587 -20.52 -22.18 -1.78
C LEU A 587 -20.02 -23.29 -0.84
N TYR A 588 -20.80 -24.37 -0.68
CA TYR A 588 -20.38 -25.53 0.10
C TYR A 588 -19.13 -26.19 -0.50
N LYS A 589 -19.08 -26.37 -1.82
CA LYS A 589 -17.87 -26.92 -2.47
C LYS A 589 -16.64 -26.08 -2.14
N LYS A 590 -16.77 -24.74 -2.13
CA LYS A 590 -15.66 -23.82 -1.78
C LYS A 590 -15.31 -23.80 -0.29
N ILE A 591 -16.30 -23.84 0.61
CA ILE A 591 -16.05 -23.83 2.06
C ILE A 591 -15.36 -25.13 2.49
N PHE A 592 -15.80 -26.25 1.93
CA PHE A 592 -15.39 -27.58 2.38
C PHE A 592 -14.24 -28.18 1.56
N SER A 593 -13.82 -27.58 0.44
CA SER A 593 -12.72 -28.08 -0.40
C SER A 593 -11.39 -28.20 0.34
N ASN A 594 -11.14 -27.32 1.32
CA ASN A 594 -9.86 -27.26 2.03
C ASN A 594 -9.83 -28.11 3.31
N LEU A 595 -10.90 -28.85 3.60
CA LEU A 595 -10.95 -29.74 4.77
C LEU A 595 -10.32 -31.09 4.47
N ASP A 596 -9.60 -31.65 5.44
CA ASP A 596 -9.05 -33.02 5.41
C ASP A 596 -10.13 -34.09 5.69
N TYR A 597 -11.28 -33.96 5.04
CA TYR A 597 -12.44 -34.85 5.14
C TYR A 597 -12.98 -35.15 3.76
N LYS A 598 -13.38 -36.39 3.53
CA LYS A 598 -14.21 -36.77 2.39
C LYS A 598 -15.62 -36.23 2.61
N CYS A 599 -15.98 -35.22 1.82
CA CYS A 599 -17.20 -34.45 2.01
C CYS A 599 -18.30 -34.97 1.09
N HIS A 600 -19.40 -35.43 1.68
CA HIS A 600 -20.60 -35.91 1.00
C HIS A 600 -21.68 -34.82 1.08
N ILE A 601 -21.81 -34.03 0.02
CA ILE A 601 -22.78 -32.94 -0.05
C ILE A 601 -24.09 -33.51 -0.61
N LEU A 602 -25.07 -33.71 0.27
CA LEU A 602 -26.36 -34.30 -0.06
C LEU A 602 -27.21 -33.31 -0.86
N HIS A 603 -27.93 -33.79 -1.87
CA HIS A 603 -28.79 -32.94 -2.70
C HIS A 603 -30.23 -32.96 -2.20
N LEU A 604 -30.86 -31.79 -2.02
CA LEU A 604 -32.27 -31.68 -1.63
C LEU A 604 -33.21 -32.06 -2.78
N LEU A 605 -33.69 -33.30 -2.77
CA LEU A 605 -34.68 -33.82 -3.71
C LEU A 605 -36.11 -33.50 -3.24
N ASN A 606 -37.06 -33.32 -4.16
CA ASN A 606 -38.48 -33.19 -3.78
C ASN A 606 -39.06 -34.60 -3.68
N ASP A 607 -38.70 -35.32 -2.63
CA ASP A 607 -39.05 -36.71 -2.41
C ASP A 607 -39.57 -36.89 -0.99
N LYS A 608 -40.72 -37.56 -0.84
CA LYS A 608 -41.33 -37.81 0.47
C LYS A 608 -40.49 -38.76 1.33
N ASP A 609 -39.66 -39.58 0.68
CA ASP A 609 -38.83 -40.59 1.33
C ASP A 609 -37.34 -40.20 1.36
N ILE A 610 -37.04 -38.89 1.28
CA ILE A 610 -35.66 -38.38 1.17
C ILE A 610 -34.76 -38.78 2.36
N VAL A 611 -35.34 -38.83 3.56
CA VAL A 611 -34.65 -39.23 4.79
C VAL A 611 -34.17 -40.67 4.70
N GLU A 612 -35.01 -41.56 4.16
CA GLU A 612 -34.70 -42.97 3.94
C GLU A 612 -33.60 -43.14 2.90
N LYS A 613 -33.70 -42.45 1.76
CA LYS A 613 -32.68 -42.49 0.71
C LYS A 613 -31.31 -41.99 1.18
N TYR A 614 -31.27 -40.93 1.98
CA TYR A 614 -30.03 -40.48 2.60
C TYR A 614 -29.47 -41.51 3.57
N ALA A 615 -30.32 -42.12 4.40
CA ALA A 615 -29.89 -43.16 5.32
C ALA A 615 -29.28 -44.36 4.57
N GLU A 616 -29.93 -44.85 3.51
CA GLU A 616 -29.41 -45.94 2.67
C GLU A 616 -28.04 -45.60 2.04
N TYR A 617 -27.90 -44.39 1.49
CA TYR A 617 -26.62 -43.93 0.94
C TYR A 617 -25.52 -43.85 2.00
N ILE A 618 -25.84 -43.30 3.18
CA ILE A 618 -24.89 -43.16 4.28
C ILE A 618 -24.42 -44.53 4.76
N ILE A 619 -25.34 -45.49 4.88
CA ILE A 619 -25.02 -46.89 5.20
C ILE A 619 -24.09 -47.49 4.13
N SER A 620 -24.35 -47.21 2.85
CA SER A 620 -23.52 -47.74 1.76
C SER A 620 -22.08 -47.21 1.76
N GLN A 621 -21.79 -46.11 2.47
CA GLN A 621 -20.42 -45.59 2.61
C GLN A 621 -19.58 -46.34 3.67
N ASN A 622 -20.19 -47.21 4.47
CA ASN A 622 -19.53 -48.06 5.47
C ASN A 622 -18.53 -47.29 6.37
N CYS A 623 -18.99 -46.17 6.95
CA CYS A 623 -18.16 -45.27 7.76
C CYS A 623 -18.14 -45.69 9.23
N GLU A 624 -16.96 -45.70 9.86
CA GLU A 624 -16.81 -45.99 11.31
C GLU A 624 -17.38 -44.88 12.20
N GLU A 625 -17.23 -43.62 11.79
CA GLU A 625 -17.77 -42.46 12.49
C GLU A 625 -18.61 -41.59 11.54
N LEU A 626 -19.82 -41.23 11.98
CA LEU A 626 -20.74 -40.38 11.23
C LEU A 626 -20.77 -38.97 11.85
N VAL A 627 -20.38 -37.97 11.05
CA VAL A 627 -20.48 -36.55 11.39
C VAL A 627 -21.37 -35.86 10.38
N PHE A 628 -22.44 -35.22 10.86
CA PHE A 628 -23.39 -34.48 10.03
C PHE A 628 -23.22 -32.98 10.22
N VAL A 629 -23.37 -32.23 9.14
CA VAL A 629 -23.44 -30.76 9.16
C VAL A 629 -24.71 -30.35 8.44
N GLY A 630 -25.63 -29.68 9.13
CA GLY A 630 -26.85 -29.20 8.51
C GLY A 630 -26.99 -27.69 8.64
N TYR A 631 -27.44 -27.03 7.57
CA TYR A 631 -27.69 -25.59 7.56
C TYR A 631 -29.17 -25.28 7.33
N SER A 632 -29.74 -24.31 8.06
CA SER A 632 -31.14 -23.90 7.93
C SER A 632 -32.09 -25.12 7.96
N GLY A 633 -33.01 -25.26 7.02
CA GLY A 633 -33.89 -26.44 6.94
C GLY A 633 -33.15 -27.78 6.73
N GLY A 634 -31.92 -27.78 6.19
CA GLY A 634 -31.06 -28.97 6.11
C GLY A 634 -30.62 -29.48 7.48
N ALA A 635 -30.59 -28.63 8.50
CA ALA A 635 -30.33 -29.04 9.87
C ALA A 635 -31.42 -29.98 10.41
N ASN A 636 -32.67 -29.79 10.02
CA ASN A 636 -33.75 -30.70 10.41
C ASN A 636 -33.65 -32.02 9.68
N ILE A 637 -33.32 -32.00 8.38
CA ILE A 637 -33.17 -33.23 7.62
C ILE A 637 -31.97 -34.04 8.14
N ALA A 638 -30.87 -33.37 8.52
CA ALA A 638 -29.75 -34.01 9.19
C ALA A 638 -30.19 -34.71 10.49
N TYR A 639 -31.02 -34.03 11.29
CA TYR A 639 -31.57 -34.59 12.52
C TYR A 639 -32.51 -35.77 12.26
N ASP A 640 -33.44 -35.64 11.31
CA ASP A 640 -34.40 -36.68 10.95
C ASP A 640 -33.70 -37.90 10.35
N THR A 641 -32.68 -37.72 9.51
CA THR A 641 -31.82 -38.81 9.00
C THR A 641 -31.07 -39.49 10.14
N ALA A 642 -30.52 -38.73 11.09
CA ALA A 642 -29.86 -39.33 12.26
C ALA A 642 -30.85 -40.14 13.12
N SER A 643 -32.05 -39.61 13.36
CA SER A 643 -33.11 -40.29 14.11
C SER A 643 -33.59 -41.56 13.39
N PHE A 644 -33.73 -41.50 12.07
CA PHE A 644 -34.11 -42.64 11.24
C PHE A 644 -33.05 -43.75 11.26
N LEU A 645 -31.76 -43.40 11.18
CA LEU A 645 -30.63 -44.33 11.29
C LEU A 645 -30.60 -45.04 12.66
N GLU A 646 -30.80 -44.29 13.75
CA GLU A 646 -30.80 -44.88 15.09
C GLU A 646 -32.02 -45.79 15.31
N LYS A 647 -33.22 -45.36 14.86
CA LYS A 647 -34.46 -46.10 15.07
C LYS A 647 -34.57 -47.38 14.24
N ASN A 648 -34.15 -47.34 12.97
CA ASN A 648 -34.37 -48.45 12.03
C ASN A 648 -33.15 -49.35 11.84
N PHE A 649 -31.93 -48.82 12.05
CA PHE A 649 -30.69 -49.56 11.80
C PHE A 649 -29.78 -49.64 13.04
N ASN A 650 -30.16 -49.05 14.17
CA ASN A 650 -29.35 -48.97 15.40
C ASN A 650 -27.95 -48.35 15.17
N ILE A 651 -27.84 -47.45 14.19
CA ILE A 651 -26.61 -46.73 13.86
C ILE A 651 -26.67 -45.34 14.49
N LYS A 652 -25.67 -44.97 15.30
CA LYS A 652 -25.61 -43.67 15.96
C LYS A 652 -24.70 -42.70 15.23
N VAL A 653 -25.20 -41.48 15.03
CA VAL A 653 -24.42 -40.36 14.51
C VAL A 653 -23.62 -39.73 15.67
N LYS A 654 -22.30 -39.60 15.50
CA LYS A 654 -21.39 -39.13 16.56
C LYS A 654 -21.63 -37.66 16.90
N THR A 655 -21.78 -36.83 15.87
CA THR A 655 -21.98 -35.39 16.01
C THR A 655 -22.88 -34.86 14.90
N ILE A 656 -23.80 -33.96 15.26
CA ILE A 656 -24.58 -33.15 14.31
C ILE A 656 -24.25 -31.68 14.58
N ILE A 657 -23.67 -30.99 13.60
CA ILE A 657 -23.38 -29.56 13.64
C ILE A 657 -24.51 -28.84 12.93
N MET A 658 -25.30 -28.07 13.67
CA MET A 658 -26.43 -27.30 13.14
C MET A 658 -26.02 -25.83 13.00
N ILE A 659 -26.16 -25.30 11.79
CA ILE A 659 -25.90 -23.90 11.47
C ILE A 659 -27.27 -23.29 11.15
N ASP A 660 -27.69 -22.24 11.87
CA ASP A 660 -28.97 -21.53 11.61
C ASP A 660 -30.22 -22.45 11.55
N GLY A 661 -30.20 -23.56 12.30
CA GLY A 661 -31.29 -24.54 12.31
C GLY A 661 -32.45 -24.10 13.20
N PHE A 662 -33.69 -24.22 12.71
CA PHE A 662 -34.92 -23.98 13.45
C PHE A 662 -35.88 -25.16 13.25
N LYS A 663 -36.67 -25.52 14.27
CA LYS A 663 -37.65 -26.62 14.21
C LYS A 663 -38.94 -26.11 13.55
N TRP A 664 -39.39 -26.74 12.47
CA TRP A 664 -40.56 -26.30 11.70
C TRP A 664 -41.81 -26.94 12.29
N GLU A 665 -42.80 -26.13 12.66
CA GLU A 665 -44.16 -26.60 12.96
C GLU A 665 -44.97 -26.48 11.67
N ASP A 666 -45.37 -27.63 11.11
CA ASP A 666 -46.29 -27.86 9.98
C ASP A 666 -45.81 -27.65 8.52
N GLY A 667 -45.82 -28.75 7.75
CA GLY A 667 -46.04 -28.79 6.29
C GLY A 667 -44.90 -28.34 5.35
N LEU A 668 -44.36 -29.28 4.55
CA LEU A 668 -43.38 -28.99 3.50
C LEU A 668 -44.06 -28.50 2.21
N ASP A 669 -44.08 -27.19 1.97
CA ASP A 669 -44.29 -26.63 0.62
C ASP A 669 -42.94 -26.24 0.01
N PHE A 670 -42.46 -27.05 -0.94
CA PHE A 670 -41.23 -26.78 -1.68
C PHE A 670 -41.54 -25.99 -2.96
N VAL A 671 -40.84 -24.87 -3.16
CA VAL A 671 -40.83 -24.18 -4.46
C VAL A 671 -39.72 -24.78 -5.33
N VAL A 672 -40.08 -25.37 -6.47
CA VAL A 672 -39.12 -25.92 -7.45
C VAL A 672 -38.53 -24.78 -8.27
N VAL A 673 -37.24 -24.48 -8.11
CA VAL A 673 -36.53 -23.50 -8.95
C VAL A 673 -36.38 -24.06 -10.37
N ASN A 674 -36.84 -23.29 -11.36
CA ASN A 674 -36.67 -23.52 -12.80
C ASN A 674 -36.41 -22.18 -13.49
N GLU A 675 -36.04 -22.20 -14.78
CA GLU A 675 -35.72 -20.98 -15.53
C GLU A 675 -36.81 -19.89 -15.49
N LYS A 676 -38.07 -20.26 -15.24
CA LYS A 676 -39.20 -19.31 -15.24
C LYS A 676 -39.41 -18.61 -13.90
N ASN A 677 -38.93 -19.15 -12.79
CA ASN A 677 -39.13 -18.57 -11.46
C ASN A 677 -37.83 -18.20 -10.73
N ILE A 678 -36.66 -18.48 -11.33
CA ILE A 678 -35.38 -18.11 -10.73
C ILE A 678 -35.24 -16.59 -10.58
N ASP A 679 -35.68 -15.81 -11.57
CA ASP A 679 -35.61 -14.35 -11.54
C ASP A 679 -36.59 -13.75 -10.51
N GLU A 680 -37.81 -14.29 -10.40
CA GLU A 680 -38.81 -13.87 -9.41
C GLU A 680 -38.35 -14.19 -7.98
N MET A 681 -37.83 -15.38 -7.74
CA MET A 681 -37.32 -15.79 -6.43
C MET A 681 -36.06 -15.02 -6.03
N LEU A 682 -35.21 -14.64 -7.00
CA LEU A 682 -34.05 -13.78 -6.76
C LEU A 682 -34.46 -12.33 -6.46
N GLU A 683 -35.47 -11.79 -7.15
CA GLU A 683 -36.04 -10.48 -6.82
C GLU A 683 -36.70 -10.45 -5.44
N GLU A 684 -37.36 -11.54 -5.04
CA GLU A 684 -37.97 -11.67 -3.71
C GLU A 684 -36.92 -11.84 -2.60
N PHE A 685 -35.80 -12.53 -2.88
CA PHE A 685 -34.66 -12.66 -1.97
C PHE A 685 -33.84 -11.36 -1.82
N LEU A 686 -33.79 -10.53 -2.86
CA LEU A 686 -33.07 -9.24 -2.85
C LEU A 686 -33.89 -8.09 -2.24
N LYS A 687 -35.22 -8.25 -2.11
CA LYS A 687 -36.10 -7.34 -1.37
C LYS A 687 -36.05 -7.61 0.13
#